data_AF-A0A094CX15-F1
#
_entry.id   AF-A0A094CX15-F1
#
_cell.length_a   1.000
_cell.length_b   1.000
_cell.length_c   1.000
_cell.angle_alpha   90.00
_cell.angle_beta   90.00
_cell.angle_gamma   90.00
#
_symmetry.space_group_name_H-M   'P 1'
#
loop_
_entity.id
_entity.type
_entity.pdbx_description
1 polymer ?
#
loop_
_entity_poly.entity_id
_entity_poly.type
_entity_poly.pdbx_seq_one_letter_code
_entity_poly.pdbx_strand_id
1 'polypeptide(L)'
;MRLSLPTPHAVSADPCHEPFSHASSTQRHRQKIPELVQKPETHPQLSQNATELPPRASANAYPQLGVMSIVADQVRRVDSQLDRLQLAHLKSATSSPILTYRRLSTTSEPTEQISTSPQIEELQVLIKALSATSSSKALLPAWRISTFLEQAGLSEGEVNALGETKSSYEKELEWLLVSKATVQVYGVLLNTLLEQTIPLSNDIWYWDEVLGSYTFTAIYMIQTSPLRLWDWTKDIYEDSRERFASLREEPEETLSATAIGTNVTARWKTFYGLVRDSIRERSVTDIQARVLSPLAKSRSEARRKQAGLKRLREMSASGLGVLMDEGLNFDIGEDTTGIQGLDGSDWNVVVERSVALMDTVLRNVTALETGVSEFEDVVFASVADDPEISSRGMGMGELRDKPAKLCKRLQNILSTHIPAHVQAQQHLRSQYGRPHRLVRYWLPATALLLSSTTILRIVVNRKAAILQWIQDLGSTMQDFWMNWIVEPTRKIIKTIRHDEGSEVAIMGRESLKGDRDSLERMVVDFAIDNPEAAGMGGPLSDAHIAEIRAKVKEGDLTPVLRAYEKDLRRPFVGTVRGDLVRTLLIQVQKTKVDVEVALSGIDALLKSQELVFGFVGLTPGVLVCIGVGRYISGMFGERRGQKYGHKAGQMIRVLRNIDRILTTSTPSPNGILSYKDHGLLLCEVHVLRSRAAKLFPGEVEREFFEDVNELGDISIGIERQLKVVQRIRWAYGKWLSKADEVADLLNSVQELIIPFIRRADDEAAVKHTGHGQSGSSGTALVESHKPAELVKLLDLQLPETGGGKTALLDVIQQVLKYSVNTWDQGFLDKLYASTNPVGVVSELILATLNTNVHVYQVSPALTVIEKAITKRFANLYGFTGPHAGGFSTQGGSGSNLSALIIARNTLYPATKTDGNGTHNFVIFTSAHGHYSFEKAAQMIGLGSRNLVPVPVGDDGAMLPTELERLILAAKDAGKTPLLVNATAGSTVLGSFDPFEEIAAIARSHGMWMHVDGAWGGSVIFSEKQRHKLKGVHLADSVAVNPHKMLGAPTTCSLLLGKDLRQFHRANTLPAGYLFHGADADGEVWDLADLTPQCGRRPDSLKVALSWTYYGAEGYGRMIDEAFEAAAYLAGLVEKNRDFVLVSQNPPPCLQVCFYYAPRGLSEVPEKNTKATAGVVEKLVHRGFMVDHAPGERGNFFRVVVNVQTRKGTLDGLVKAIVDIGKE
;
A
#
# COMPACT_ATOMS: atom_id res chain seq x y z
N MET A 1 45.98 10.22 44.10
CA MET A 1 45.67 8.99 43.34
C MET A 1 46.00 9.29 41.88
N ARG A 2 47.00 8.71 41.17
CA ARG A 2 47.63 7.36 41.20
C ARG A 2 46.53 6.27 41.12
N LEU A 3 46.45 5.33 40.16
CA LEU A 3 47.31 4.77 39.06
C LEU A 3 46.34 4.13 37.99
N SER A 4 46.68 3.67 36.77
CA SER A 4 47.88 3.67 35.89
C SER A 4 47.51 3.27 34.43
N LEU A 5 48.43 3.44 33.48
CA LEU A 5 48.50 2.78 32.15
C LEU A 5 48.96 1.30 32.28
N PRO A 6 48.76 0.36 31.30
CA PRO A 6 49.45 0.42 30.00
C PRO A 6 48.83 -0.28 28.75
N THR A 7 49.28 0.16 27.56
CA THR A 7 49.39 -0.58 26.26
C THR A 7 50.76 -1.36 26.24
N PRO A 8 51.34 -1.98 25.18
CA PRO A 8 51.09 -1.86 23.71
C PRO A 8 51.41 -3.13 22.84
N HIS A 9 51.67 -2.89 21.54
CA HIS A 9 52.33 -3.73 20.51
C HIS A 9 51.46 -4.60 19.57
N ALA A 10 51.91 -4.90 18.33
CA ALA A 10 52.13 -4.04 17.14
C ALA A 10 52.78 -4.85 15.96
N VAL A 11 52.73 -4.30 14.73
CA VAL A 11 53.57 -4.61 13.54
C VAL A 11 53.35 -5.93 12.75
N SER A 12 52.84 -5.80 11.51
CA SER A 12 53.55 -6.10 10.23
C SER A 12 52.62 -5.73 9.05
N ALA A 13 52.94 -4.78 8.17
CA ALA A 13 54.01 -4.68 7.15
C ALA A 13 53.61 -5.28 5.77
N ASP A 14 53.30 -4.36 4.84
CA ASP A 14 53.47 -4.46 3.37
C ASP A 14 54.90 -4.93 2.98
N PRO A 15 55.24 -5.34 1.72
CA PRO A 15 54.66 -4.85 0.46
C PRO A 15 54.59 -5.83 -0.76
N CYS A 16 54.01 -5.35 -1.88
CA CYS A 16 54.47 -5.53 -3.28
C CYS A 16 53.52 -4.77 -4.24
N HIS A 17 53.84 -3.55 -4.66
CA HIS A 17 54.54 -3.18 -5.92
C HIS A 17 53.80 -3.44 -7.26
N GLU A 18 53.56 -2.31 -7.95
CA GLU A 18 53.23 -2.05 -9.37
C GLU A 18 54.23 -2.72 -10.38
N PRO A 19 54.13 -2.64 -11.75
CA PRO A 19 53.47 -1.61 -12.58
C PRO A 19 52.86 -1.95 -13.98
N PHE A 20 52.20 -0.94 -14.57
CA PHE A 20 52.04 -0.56 -16.00
C PHE A 20 52.27 -1.61 -17.14
N SER A 21 51.35 -1.67 -18.14
CA SER A 21 51.54 -0.99 -19.45
C SER A 21 50.52 -1.33 -20.57
N HIS A 22 50.46 -0.39 -21.52
CA HIS A 22 49.81 -0.29 -22.84
C HIS A 22 49.38 -1.52 -23.71
N ALA A 23 48.42 -1.21 -24.61
CA ALA A 23 48.41 -1.53 -26.07
C ALA A 23 47.23 -2.36 -26.64
N SER A 24 46.18 -1.62 -27.03
CA SER A 24 45.53 -1.65 -28.36
C SER A 24 45.29 -2.96 -29.16
N SER A 25 44.05 -3.02 -29.66
CA SER A 25 43.61 -3.48 -31.00
C SER A 25 43.05 -4.91 -31.16
N THR A 26 41.77 -4.95 -31.55
CA THR A 26 41.36 -5.59 -32.83
C THR A 26 40.03 -5.01 -33.32
N GLN A 27 39.78 -5.08 -34.63
CA GLN A 27 38.75 -4.33 -35.35
C GLN A 27 37.59 -5.22 -35.83
N ARG A 28 36.38 -4.62 -35.91
CA ARG A 28 35.27 -4.97 -36.84
C ARG A 28 34.63 -6.37 -36.60
N HIS A 29 33.38 -6.65 -36.97
CA HIS A 29 32.55 -6.09 -38.03
C HIS A 29 31.08 -5.87 -37.62
N ARG A 30 30.46 -4.81 -38.16
CA ARG A 30 28.99 -4.75 -38.34
C ARG A 30 28.58 -5.59 -39.55
N GLN A 31 27.47 -6.32 -39.44
CA GLN A 31 26.60 -6.60 -40.59
C GLN A 31 25.13 -6.36 -40.19
N LYS A 32 24.42 -5.61 -41.04
CA LYS A 32 22.95 -5.48 -41.06
C LYS A 32 22.37 -6.59 -41.94
N ILE A 33 21.08 -6.92 -41.77
CA ILE A 33 20.09 -7.15 -42.85
C ILE A 33 18.68 -7.28 -42.21
N PRO A 34 17.56 -6.96 -42.92
CA PRO A 34 16.47 -6.18 -42.32
C PRO A 34 15.11 -6.88 -42.22
N GLU A 35 14.11 -6.10 -41.77
CA GLU A 35 12.67 -6.39 -41.79
C GLU A 35 12.13 -6.83 -43.16
N LEU A 36 11.05 -7.61 -43.14
CA LEU A 36 10.05 -7.62 -44.22
C LEU A 36 8.66 -8.02 -43.67
N VAL A 37 7.70 -7.11 -43.83
CA VAL A 37 6.28 -7.28 -43.47
C VAL A 37 5.51 -7.74 -44.70
N GLN A 38 4.58 -8.69 -44.56
CA GLN A 38 3.47 -8.86 -45.51
C GLN A 38 2.23 -9.53 -44.86
N LYS A 39 1.06 -8.88 -45.04
CA LYS A 39 -0.29 -9.50 -44.88
C LYS A 39 -0.55 -10.45 -46.06
N PRO A 40 -1.56 -11.34 -45.97
CA PRO A 40 -2.82 -11.02 -46.65
C PRO A 40 -4.11 -11.43 -45.91
N GLU A 41 -5.23 -10.83 -46.32
CA GLU A 41 -6.60 -11.24 -46.01
C GLU A 41 -7.17 -12.12 -47.14
N THR A 42 -8.13 -13.01 -46.85
CA THR A 42 -9.44 -13.18 -47.55
C THR A 42 -10.12 -14.53 -47.24
N HIS A 43 -11.46 -14.53 -47.20
CA HIS A 43 -12.33 -15.73 -47.15
C HIS A 43 -12.87 -16.08 -48.56
N PRO A 44 -13.29 -17.35 -48.77
CA PRO A 44 -14.68 -17.58 -49.20
C PRO A 44 -15.38 -18.78 -48.49
N GLN A 45 -16.62 -19.10 -48.90
CA GLN A 45 -17.64 -19.87 -48.18
C GLN A 45 -17.98 -21.26 -48.79
N LEU A 46 -18.90 -21.99 -48.11
CA LEU A 46 -19.74 -23.15 -48.54
C LEU A 46 -19.07 -24.54 -48.49
N SER A 47 -19.63 -25.57 -47.85
CA SER A 47 -21.02 -26.06 -47.93
C SER A 47 -21.48 -26.87 -46.68
N GLN A 48 -22.71 -27.40 -46.70
CA GLN A 48 -23.39 -28.09 -45.58
C GLN A 48 -23.41 -29.62 -45.75
N ASN A 49 -23.34 -30.40 -44.65
CA ASN A 49 -24.35 -31.42 -44.32
C ASN A 49 -24.18 -32.08 -42.92
N ALA A 50 -25.31 -32.59 -42.44
CA ALA A 50 -25.67 -33.31 -41.20
C ALA A 50 -24.71 -34.42 -40.69
N THR A 51 -24.79 -34.96 -39.45
CA THR A 51 -25.83 -34.94 -38.39
C THR A 51 -25.25 -35.31 -36.99
N GLU A 52 -26.02 -35.03 -35.93
CA GLU A 52 -26.01 -35.66 -34.57
C GLU A 52 -24.89 -35.35 -33.54
N LEU A 53 -25.33 -35.22 -32.29
CA LEU A 53 -24.58 -34.88 -31.06
C LEU A 53 -24.52 -36.08 -30.12
N PRO A 54 -23.49 -36.21 -29.26
CA PRO A 54 -23.74 -35.99 -27.82
C PRO A 54 -22.63 -35.13 -27.15
N PRO A 55 -22.51 -34.98 -25.82
CA PRO A 55 -22.64 -33.68 -25.19
C PRO A 55 -21.32 -32.95 -24.90
N ARG A 56 -21.43 -31.60 -24.79
CA ARG A 56 -20.36 -30.63 -24.52
C ARG A 56 -19.35 -31.04 -23.43
N ALA A 57 -18.11 -31.25 -23.84
CA ALA A 57 -16.94 -30.94 -23.00
C ALA A 57 -16.63 -29.43 -23.13
N SER A 58 -16.44 -28.74 -22.00
CA SER A 58 -16.08 -27.31 -22.01
C SER A 58 -14.60 -27.12 -22.33
N ALA A 59 -14.31 -26.55 -23.50
CA ALA A 59 -12.97 -26.12 -23.85
C ALA A 59 -12.51 -24.96 -22.95
N ASN A 60 -11.43 -25.16 -22.20
CA ASN A 60 -10.62 -24.11 -21.61
C ASN A 60 -9.19 -24.66 -21.44
N ALA A 61 -8.48 -24.75 -22.56
CA ALA A 61 -7.10 -25.24 -22.61
C ALA A 61 -6.11 -24.11 -22.31
N TYR A 62 -5.80 -23.92 -21.02
CA TYR A 62 -4.53 -23.39 -20.56
C TYR A 62 -3.95 -24.40 -19.58
N PRO A 63 -2.65 -24.75 -19.65
CA PRO A 63 -2.06 -25.73 -18.74
C PRO A 63 -2.04 -25.14 -17.33
N GLN A 64 -2.91 -25.63 -16.46
CA GLN A 64 -2.74 -25.40 -15.03
C GLN A 64 -1.47 -26.12 -14.61
N LEU A 65 -0.45 -25.38 -14.14
CA LEU A 65 0.62 -25.98 -13.36
C LEU A 65 -0.06 -26.72 -12.20
N GLY A 66 0.09 -28.05 -12.19
CA GLY A 66 -0.49 -28.90 -11.17
C GLY A 66 0.07 -28.49 -9.81
N VAL A 67 -0.81 -28.39 -8.80
CA VAL A 67 -0.42 -28.12 -7.42
C VAL A 67 0.60 -29.19 -7.01
N MET A 68 1.86 -28.79 -6.87
CA MET A 68 2.96 -29.72 -6.59
C MET A 68 2.81 -30.27 -5.17
N SER A 69 2.40 -31.53 -5.06
CA SER A 69 2.30 -32.25 -3.79
C SER A 69 3.68 -32.82 -3.42
N ILE A 70 4.10 -32.63 -2.16
CA ILE A 70 5.33 -33.22 -1.60
C ILE A 70 5.36 -34.75 -1.86
N VAL A 71 4.22 -35.41 -1.73
CA VAL A 71 4.09 -36.86 -1.98
C VAL A 71 4.35 -37.20 -3.45
N ALA A 72 3.86 -36.37 -4.39
CA ALA A 72 4.11 -36.55 -5.81
C ALA A 72 5.56 -36.23 -6.21
N ASP A 73 6.24 -35.36 -5.46
CA ASP A 73 7.66 -35.08 -5.63
C ASP A 73 8.50 -36.27 -5.13
N GLN A 74 8.18 -36.83 -3.95
CA GLN A 74 8.88 -37.99 -3.39
C GLN A 74 8.64 -39.28 -4.20
N VAL A 75 7.41 -39.57 -4.63
CA VAL A 75 7.10 -40.72 -5.50
C VAL A 75 7.95 -40.67 -6.76
N ARG A 76 8.10 -39.50 -7.41
CA ARG A 76 8.96 -39.33 -8.59
C ARG A 76 10.44 -39.50 -8.26
N ARG A 77 10.91 -39.01 -7.11
CA ARG A 77 12.30 -39.21 -6.65
C ARG A 77 12.62 -40.70 -6.52
N VAL A 78 11.81 -41.43 -5.75
CA VAL A 78 12.01 -42.86 -5.47
C VAL A 78 11.84 -43.70 -6.75
N ASP A 79 10.85 -43.40 -7.58
CA ASP A 79 10.65 -44.07 -8.88
C ASP A 79 11.87 -43.93 -9.81
N SER A 80 12.51 -42.75 -9.79
CA SER A 80 13.73 -42.47 -10.56
C SER A 80 15.00 -43.10 -9.98
N GLN A 81 15.08 -43.27 -8.65
CA GLN A 81 16.17 -44.02 -8.00
C GLN A 81 16.08 -45.51 -8.37
N LEU A 82 14.87 -46.07 -8.39
CA LEU A 82 14.61 -47.45 -8.83
C LEU A 82 15.03 -47.65 -10.30
N ASP A 83 14.69 -46.71 -11.19
CA ASP A 83 15.14 -46.74 -12.59
C ASP A 83 16.68 -46.66 -12.72
N ARG A 84 17.35 -45.84 -11.90
CA ARG A 84 18.83 -45.74 -11.87
C ARG A 84 19.47 -47.06 -11.44
N LEU A 85 18.92 -47.72 -10.41
CA LEU A 85 19.40 -49.04 -9.93
C LEU A 85 19.24 -50.12 -10.99
N GLN A 86 18.09 -50.18 -11.66
CA GLN A 86 17.86 -51.11 -12.76
C GLN A 86 18.89 -50.93 -13.90
N LEU A 87 19.16 -49.68 -14.29
CA LEU A 87 20.16 -49.34 -15.31
C LEU A 87 21.60 -49.67 -14.88
N ALA A 88 21.91 -49.65 -13.59
CA ALA A 88 23.21 -50.07 -13.06
C ALA A 88 23.33 -51.61 -13.08
N HIS A 89 22.29 -52.33 -12.67
CA HIS A 89 22.28 -53.80 -12.64
C HIS A 89 22.39 -54.43 -14.04
N LEU A 90 21.67 -53.87 -15.02
CA LEU A 90 21.78 -54.29 -16.44
C LEU A 90 23.21 -54.08 -17.02
N LYS A 91 23.96 -53.10 -16.50
CA LYS A 91 25.37 -52.87 -16.86
C LYS A 91 26.34 -53.82 -16.16
N SER A 92 26.04 -54.30 -14.95
CA SER A 92 26.87 -55.33 -14.31
C SER A 92 26.65 -56.70 -14.93
N ALA A 93 25.42 -57.04 -15.32
CA ALA A 93 25.11 -58.33 -15.98
C ALA A 93 25.78 -58.51 -17.36
N THR A 94 26.19 -57.42 -18.00
CA THR A 94 26.83 -57.42 -19.34
C THR A 94 28.36 -57.54 -19.31
N SER A 95 28.98 -57.83 -18.16
CA SER A 95 30.44 -57.91 -18.01
C SER A 95 31.06 -59.29 -18.25
N SER A 96 30.41 -60.17 -19.03
CA SER A 96 31.03 -61.38 -19.60
C SER A 96 31.39 -61.15 -21.09
N PRO A 97 32.53 -61.65 -21.60
CA PRO A 97 33.17 -61.11 -22.80
C PRO A 97 32.59 -61.63 -24.12
N ILE A 98 31.35 -61.28 -24.45
CA ILE A 98 30.77 -61.41 -25.79
C ILE A 98 30.03 -60.09 -26.15
N LEU A 99 30.27 -59.58 -27.37
CA LEU A 99 29.65 -58.39 -27.99
C LEU A 99 30.11 -56.99 -27.53
N THR A 100 31.39 -56.69 -27.76
CA THR A 100 31.78 -55.33 -28.16
C THR A 100 31.70 -55.20 -29.69
N TYR A 101 30.56 -54.77 -30.26
CA TYR A 101 30.47 -54.05 -31.56
C TYR A 101 29.00 -53.82 -31.99
N ARG A 102 28.50 -52.58 -31.87
CA ARG A 102 27.82 -51.87 -32.97
C ARG A 102 27.55 -50.40 -32.64
N ARG A 103 28.19 -49.52 -33.40
CA ARG A 103 27.75 -48.14 -33.64
C ARG A 103 27.64 -48.00 -35.15
N LEU A 104 26.51 -47.44 -35.62
CA LEU A 104 26.24 -46.98 -36.99
C LEU A 104 26.00 -48.06 -38.09
N SER A 105 25.48 -47.54 -39.21
CA SER A 105 25.12 -48.13 -40.51
C SER A 105 23.93 -49.12 -40.59
N THR A 106 22.88 -48.61 -41.22
CA THR A 106 21.98 -49.29 -42.17
C THR A 106 22.59 -50.48 -42.93
N THR A 107 21.95 -51.65 -42.85
CA THR A 107 21.48 -52.48 -43.99
C THR A 107 20.76 -53.75 -43.47
N SER A 108 19.89 -54.30 -44.30
CA SER A 108 19.11 -55.53 -44.08
C SER A 108 19.98 -56.80 -44.02
N GLU A 109 19.79 -57.63 -42.99
CA GLU A 109 19.46 -59.08 -43.10
C GLU A 109 19.19 -59.68 -41.70
N PRO A 110 18.50 -60.85 -41.58
CA PRO A 110 17.78 -61.22 -40.37
C PRO A 110 18.70 -61.73 -39.25
N THR A 111 18.35 -61.37 -38.01
CA THR A 111 18.98 -61.91 -36.79
C THR A 111 17.90 -62.60 -35.96
N GLU A 112 18.29 -63.66 -35.25
CA GLU A 112 17.40 -64.63 -34.61
C GLU A 112 16.33 -63.99 -33.71
N GLN A 113 15.08 -64.43 -33.88
CA GLN A 113 13.96 -64.02 -33.03
C GLN A 113 14.13 -64.62 -31.63
N ILE A 114 14.40 -63.77 -30.64
CA ILE A 114 14.05 -64.09 -29.26
C ILE A 114 12.52 -64.17 -29.23
N SER A 115 11.99 -65.39 -29.04
CA SER A 115 10.55 -65.64 -28.92
C SER A 115 9.98 -64.87 -27.72
N THR A 116 9.29 -63.75 -27.96
CA THR A 116 8.62 -63.01 -26.89
C THR A 116 7.39 -63.81 -26.43
N SER A 117 7.44 -64.30 -25.18
CA SER A 117 6.23 -64.81 -24.53
C SER A 117 5.26 -63.64 -24.33
N PRO A 118 3.95 -63.79 -24.61
CA PRO A 118 2.97 -62.71 -24.46
C PRO A 118 2.91 -62.14 -23.03
N GLN A 119 3.25 -62.96 -22.03
CA GLN A 119 3.32 -62.58 -20.62
C GLN A 119 4.42 -61.55 -20.33
N ILE A 120 5.54 -61.57 -21.07
CA ILE A 120 6.64 -60.61 -20.92
C ILE A 120 6.21 -59.23 -21.44
N GLU A 121 5.47 -59.18 -22.56
CA GLU A 121 4.93 -57.94 -23.11
C GLU A 121 3.87 -57.33 -22.17
N GLU A 122 3.01 -58.16 -21.57
CA GLU A 122 2.00 -57.73 -20.60
C GLU A 122 2.64 -57.14 -19.32
N LEU A 123 3.64 -57.81 -18.75
CA LEU A 123 4.40 -57.29 -17.61
C LEU A 123 5.05 -55.93 -17.91
N GLN A 124 5.66 -55.76 -19.10
CA GLN A 124 6.26 -54.49 -19.51
C GLN A 124 5.23 -53.36 -19.64
N VAL A 125 4.03 -53.65 -20.13
CA VAL A 125 2.93 -52.67 -20.21
C VAL A 125 2.46 -52.26 -18.80
N LEU A 126 2.31 -53.20 -17.87
CA LEU A 126 1.91 -52.94 -16.49
C LEU A 126 2.98 -52.13 -15.73
N ILE A 127 4.27 -52.48 -15.87
CA ILE A 127 5.40 -51.71 -15.32
C ILE A 127 5.35 -50.27 -15.80
N LYS A 128 5.19 -50.05 -17.11
CA LYS A 128 5.08 -48.71 -17.70
C LYS A 128 3.84 -47.93 -17.22
N ALA A 129 2.73 -48.62 -16.91
CA ALA A 129 1.53 -48.01 -16.37
C ALA A 129 1.68 -47.61 -14.88
N LEU A 130 2.54 -48.29 -14.12
CA LEU A 130 2.86 -48.01 -12.72
C LEU A 130 3.96 -46.94 -12.55
N SER A 131 4.87 -46.78 -13.52
CA SER A 131 5.97 -45.80 -13.46
C SER A 131 5.48 -44.34 -13.46
N ALA A 132 6.06 -43.53 -12.56
CA ALA A 132 5.72 -42.13 -12.34
C ALA A 132 6.39 -41.17 -13.36
N THR A 133 6.27 -41.49 -14.65
CA THR A 133 6.81 -40.67 -15.75
C THR A 133 6.16 -39.27 -15.80
N SER A 134 6.80 -38.33 -16.51
CA SER A 134 6.54 -36.87 -16.50
C SER A 134 5.14 -36.35 -16.93
N SER A 135 4.11 -37.21 -16.94
CA SER A 135 2.71 -36.82 -17.14
C SER A 135 2.12 -36.11 -15.91
N SER A 136 0.95 -35.48 -16.08
CA SER A 136 0.32 -34.61 -15.06
C SER A 136 -0.28 -35.34 -13.84
N LYS A 137 -0.04 -36.65 -13.67
CA LYS A 137 -0.52 -37.46 -12.54
C LYS A 137 0.56 -38.45 -12.09
N ALA A 138 1.40 -38.04 -11.14
CA ALA A 138 2.46 -38.87 -10.58
C ALA A 138 1.96 -40.02 -9.67
N LEU A 139 0.74 -39.89 -9.12
CA LEU A 139 0.15 -40.85 -8.19
C LEU A 139 -1.12 -41.48 -8.79
N LEU A 140 -1.19 -42.81 -8.77
CA LEU A 140 -2.36 -43.57 -9.19
C LEU A 140 -3.36 -43.76 -8.03
N PRO A 141 -4.67 -43.82 -8.30
CA PRO A 141 -5.66 -44.17 -7.29
C PRO A 141 -5.56 -45.65 -6.91
N ALA A 142 -5.73 -45.95 -5.62
CA ALA A 142 -5.62 -47.30 -5.02
C ALA A 142 -6.26 -48.43 -5.85
N TRP A 143 -7.48 -48.20 -6.38
CA TRP A 143 -8.19 -49.20 -7.17
C TRP A 143 -7.46 -49.60 -8.47
N ARG A 144 -6.78 -48.67 -9.15
CA ARG A 144 -6.01 -48.98 -10.36
C ARG A 144 -4.78 -49.82 -10.05
N ILE A 145 -4.12 -49.53 -8.92
CA ILE A 145 -2.96 -50.29 -8.46
C ILE A 145 -3.40 -51.73 -8.15
N SER A 146 -4.54 -51.92 -7.47
CA SER A 146 -5.14 -53.24 -7.25
C SER A 146 -5.41 -53.96 -8.58
N THR A 147 -6.09 -53.30 -9.53
CA THR A 147 -6.37 -53.90 -10.85
C THR A 147 -5.09 -54.29 -11.62
N PHE A 148 -4.03 -53.48 -11.56
CA PHE A 148 -2.75 -53.82 -12.20
C PHE A 148 -2.02 -54.97 -11.49
N LEU A 149 -2.10 -55.07 -10.16
CA LEU A 149 -1.56 -56.20 -9.39
C LEU A 149 -2.37 -57.49 -9.61
N GLU A 150 -3.68 -57.40 -9.81
CA GLU A 150 -4.56 -58.51 -10.18
C GLU A 150 -4.29 -58.99 -11.62
N GLN A 151 -4.11 -58.05 -12.56
CA GLN A 151 -3.76 -58.35 -13.96
C GLN A 151 -2.36 -58.98 -14.12
N ALA A 152 -1.41 -58.69 -13.22
CA ALA A 152 -0.07 -59.25 -13.27
C ALA A 152 0.00 -60.78 -13.06
N GLY A 153 -1.07 -61.42 -12.55
CA GLY A 153 -1.25 -62.88 -12.62
C GLY A 153 -0.18 -63.74 -11.94
N LEU A 154 0.58 -63.19 -10.98
CA LEU A 154 1.77 -63.83 -10.39
C LEU A 154 1.44 -65.17 -9.70
N SER A 155 1.88 -66.29 -10.28
CA SER A 155 1.79 -67.64 -9.72
C SER A 155 2.92 -67.94 -8.72
N GLU A 156 2.59 -68.72 -7.68
CA GLU A 156 3.57 -69.39 -6.80
C GLU A 156 4.19 -70.61 -7.55
N GLY A 157 5.51 -70.79 -7.46
CA GLY A 157 6.26 -71.87 -8.13
C GLY A 157 7.06 -71.48 -9.38
N GLU A 158 7.87 -72.43 -9.88
CA GLU A 158 8.77 -72.24 -11.05
C GLU A 158 8.05 -72.07 -12.39
N VAL A 159 6.72 -72.16 -12.41
CA VAL A 159 5.91 -72.40 -13.60
C VAL A 159 4.95 -71.23 -13.81
N ASN A 160 4.92 -70.70 -15.04
CA ASN A 160 3.98 -69.66 -15.43
C ASN A 160 2.54 -70.20 -15.52
N ALA A 161 1.56 -69.32 -15.77
CA ALA A 161 0.14 -69.70 -15.88
C ALA A 161 -0.17 -70.70 -17.01
N LEU A 162 0.79 -70.96 -17.91
CA LEU A 162 0.67 -71.84 -19.08
C LEU A 162 1.39 -73.20 -18.92
N GLY A 163 2.15 -73.41 -17.85
CA GLY A 163 2.89 -74.66 -17.62
C GLY A 163 4.39 -74.63 -17.95
N GLU A 164 4.96 -73.45 -18.27
CA GLU A 164 6.34 -73.29 -18.71
C GLU A 164 7.27 -72.77 -17.59
N THR A 165 8.56 -73.11 -17.65
CA THR A 165 9.53 -72.66 -16.63
C THR A 165 9.88 -71.17 -16.78
N LYS A 166 9.64 -70.38 -15.73
CA LYS A 166 9.85 -68.91 -15.74
C LYS A 166 11.30 -68.54 -16.04
N SER A 167 11.51 -67.66 -17.03
CA SER A 167 12.86 -67.21 -17.42
C SER A 167 13.49 -66.27 -16.37
N SER A 168 14.82 -66.11 -16.38
CA SER A 168 15.49 -65.16 -15.46
C SER A 168 15.00 -63.72 -15.66
N TYR A 169 14.81 -63.33 -16.92
CA TYR A 169 14.33 -62.00 -17.31
C TYR A 169 12.88 -61.75 -16.87
N GLU A 170 12.02 -62.77 -16.94
CA GLU A 170 10.65 -62.71 -16.44
C GLU A 170 10.61 -62.48 -14.92
N LYS A 171 11.46 -63.17 -14.15
CA LYS A 171 11.57 -62.98 -12.69
C LYS A 171 12.08 -61.58 -12.30
N GLU A 172 12.96 -60.98 -13.11
CA GLU A 172 13.39 -59.58 -12.94
C GLU A 172 12.23 -58.59 -13.21
N LEU A 173 11.38 -58.87 -14.20
CA LEU A 173 10.18 -58.07 -14.49
C LEU A 173 9.12 -58.23 -13.38
N GLU A 174 8.92 -59.42 -12.80
CA GLU A 174 8.04 -59.62 -11.64
C GLU A 174 8.49 -58.75 -10.45
N TRP A 175 9.79 -58.75 -10.10
CA TRP A 175 10.34 -57.90 -9.05
C TRP A 175 10.22 -56.40 -9.35
N LEU A 176 10.46 -55.99 -10.59
CA LEU A 176 10.32 -54.59 -11.01
C LEU A 176 8.86 -54.13 -10.94
N LEU A 177 7.90 -54.95 -11.37
CA LEU A 177 6.47 -54.66 -11.27
C LEU A 177 6.02 -54.50 -9.82
N VAL A 178 6.39 -55.44 -8.95
CA VAL A 178 6.08 -55.37 -7.51
C VAL A 178 6.71 -54.12 -6.89
N SER A 179 7.90 -53.73 -7.30
CA SER A 179 8.59 -52.56 -6.74
C SER A 179 8.02 -51.23 -7.23
N LYS A 180 7.67 -51.11 -8.51
CA LYS A 180 6.91 -49.97 -9.04
C LYS A 180 5.53 -49.86 -8.38
N ALA A 181 4.88 -50.99 -8.12
CA ALA A 181 3.64 -51.01 -7.34
C ALA A 181 3.86 -50.57 -5.89
N THR A 182 4.93 -51.04 -5.21
CA THR A 182 5.29 -50.59 -3.85
C THR A 182 5.49 -49.08 -3.80
N VAL A 183 6.19 -48.47 -4.77
CA VAL A 183 6.36 -47.01 -4.88
C VAL A 183 5.01 -46.28 -5.00
N GLN A 184 4.07 -46.80 -5.79
CA GLN A 184 2.72 -46.24 -5.90
C GLN A 184 1.89 -46.43 -4.62
N VAL A 185 1.93 -47.60 -3.98
CA VAL A 185 1.24 -47.88 -2.70
C VAL A 185 1.78 -47.00 -1.56
N TYR A 186 3.10 -46.83 -1.50
CA TYR A 186 3.78 -45.93 -0.58
C TYR A 186 3.33 -44.48 -0.76
N GLY A 187 3.24 -44.00 -2.01
CA GLY A 187 2.65 -42.70 -2.32
C GLY A 187 1.19 -42.56 -1.87
N VAL A 188 0.36 -43.58 -2.07
CA VAL A 188 -1.05 -43.59 -1.61
C VAL A 188 -1.13 -43.55 -0.09
N LEU A 189 -0.24 -44.26 0.61
CA LEU A 189 -0.17 -44.27 2.08
C LEU A 189 0.26 -42.90 2.63
N LEU A 190 1.38 -42.35 2.14
CA LEU A 190 1.85 -41.02 2.55
C LEU A 190 0.77 -39.95 2.34
N ASN A 191 0.09 -39.97 1.18
CA ASN A 191 -1.00 -39.04 0.89
C ASN A 191 -2.18 -39.24 1.86
N THR A 192 -2.53 -40.49 2.18
CA THR A 192 -3.61 -40.81 3.13
C THR A 192 -3.30 -40.29 4.54
N LEU A 193 -2.11 -40.61 5.09
CA LEU A 193 -1.70 -40.14 6.41
C LEU A 193 -1.68 -38.61 6.49
N LEU A 194 -1.17 -37.94 5.45
CA LEU A 194 -1.09 -36.48 5.37
C LEU A 194 -2.50 -35.85 5.24
N GLU A 195 -3.37 -36.38 4.39
CA GLU A 195 -4.76 -35.89 4.20
C GLU A 195 -5.62 -36.06 5.46
N GLN A 196 -5.41 -37.10 6.27
CA GLN A 196 -6.14 -37.26 7.52
C GLN A 196 -5.52 -36.47 8.69
N THR A 197 -4.20 -36.24 8.70
CA THR A 197 -3.50 -35.51 9.77
C THR A 197 -3.71 -33.99 9.69
N ILE A 198 -3.59 -33.39 8.50
CA ILE A 198 -3.74 -31.92 8.32
C ILE A 198 -5.07 -31.37 8.88
N PRO A 199 -6.23 -32.01 8.65
CA PRO A 199 -7.50 -31.54 9.20
C PRO A 199 -7.56 -31.50 10.73
N LEU A 200 -6.81 -32.35 11.44
CA LEU A 200 -6.78 -32.40 12.91
C LEU A 200 -6.35 -31.06 13.52
N SER A 201 -5.42 -30.34 12.89
CA SER A 201 -4.99 -29.00 13.32
C SER A 201 -6.16 -28.02 13.45
N ASN A 202 -7.15 -28.08 12.53
CA ASN A 202 -8.34 -27.21 12.59
C ASN A 202 -9.27 -27.56 13.76
N ASP A 203 -9.29 -28.82 14.18
CA ASP A 203 -10.10 -29.31 15.28
C ASP A 203 -9.38 -29.08 16.63
N ILE A 204 -8.05 -29.16 16.67
CA ILE A 204 -7.20 -28.72 17.81
C ILE A 204 -7.35 -27.22 18.06
N TRP A 205 -7.27 -26.39 17.00
CA TRP A 205 -7.43 -24.93 17.10
C TRP A 205 -8.81 -24.52 17.61
N TYR A 206 -9.87 -25.21 17.20
CA TYR A 206 -11.20 -24.98 17.76
C TYR A 206 -11.22 -25.17 19.27
N TRP A 207 -10.54 -26.20 19.79
CA TRP A 207 -10.40 -26.39 21.23
C TRP A 207 -9.47 -25.36 21.89
N ASP A 208 -8.41 -24.89 21.22
CA ASP A 208 -7.59 -23.77 21.72
C ASP A 208 -8.41 -22.47 21.84
N GLU A 209 -9.29 -22.14 20.88
CA GLU A 209 -10.19 -20.99 20.97
C GLU A 209 -11.19 -21.13 22.13
N VAL A 210 -11.81 -22.32 22.27
CA VAL A 210 -12.74 -22.64 23.37
C VAL A 210 -12.04 -22.58 24.74
N LEU A 211 -10.77 -23.01 24.83
CA LEU A 211 -9.98 -22.99 26.07
C LEU A 211 -9.34 -21.62 26.34
N GLY A 212 -9.03 -20.83 25.32
CA GLY A 212 -8.40 -19.51 25.43
C GLY A 212 -9.34 -18.43 25.98
N SER A 213 -10.67 -18.60 25.86
CA SER A 213 -11.66 -17.65 26.38
C SER A 213 -12.81 -18.31 27.13
N TYR A 214 -13.15 -17.76 28.29
CA TYR A 214 -14.36 -18.14 29.04
C TYR A 214 -15.64 -17.88 28.22
N THR A 215 -15.66 -16.86 27.35
CA THR A 215 -16.80 -16.57 26.47
C THR A 215 -17.00 -17.67 25.43
N PHE A 216 -15.93 -18.16 24.80
CA PHE A 216 -16.03 -19.28 23.86
C PHE A 216 -16.33 -20.61 24.57
N THR A 217 -15.83 -20.82 25.80
CA THR A 217 -16.30 -21.92 26.66
C THR A 217 -17.82 -21.85 26.90
N ALA A 218 -18.36 -20.67 27.24
CA ALA A 218 -19.79 -20.50 27.49
C ALA A 218 -20.64 -20.72 26.23
N ILE A 219 -20.19 -20.23 25.07
CA ILE A 219 -20.85 -20.48 23.77
C ILE A 219 -20.86 -21.98 23.45
N TYR A 220 -19.74 -22.69 23.64
CA TYR A 220 -19.68 -24.15 23.45
C TYR A 220 -20.63 -24.92 24.38
N MET A 221 -20.74 -24.49 25.64
CA MET A 221 -21.68 -25.05 26.62
C MET A 221 -23.14 -24.86 26.19
N ILE A 222 -23.50 -23.67 25.68
CA ILE A 222 -24.84 -23.37 25.15
C ILE A 222 -25.12 -24.17 23.87
N GLN A 223 -24.17 -24.22 22.94
CA GLN A 223 -24.27 -24.98 21.69
C GLN A 223 -24.56 -26.47 21.95
N THR A 224 -23.88 -27.06 22.93
CA THR A 224 -24.02 -28.48 23.29
C THR A 224 -25.11 -28.76 24.34
N SER A 225 -25.80 -27.75 24.88
CA SER A 225 -26.81 -27.96 25.93
C SER A 225 -27.98 -28.87 25.52
N PRO A 226 -28.50 -28.88 24.28
CA PRO A 226 -29.60 -29.79 23.93
C PRO A 226 -29.18 -31.26 23.96
N LEU A 227 -27.94 -31.56 23.53
CA LEU A 227 -27.37 -32.91 23.60
C LEU A 227 -27.12 -33.33 25.05
N ARG A 228 -26.52 -32.45 25.86
CA ARG A 228 -26.29 -32.72 27.30
C ARG A 228 -27.58 -32.97 28.08
N LEU A 229 -28.65 -32.25 27.74
CA LEU A 229 -29.99 -32.46 28.30
C LEU A 229 -30.61 -33.78 27.82
N TRP A 230 -30.44 -34.12 26.53
CA TRP A 230 -30.89 -35.40 25.98
C TRP A 230 -30.19 -36.58 26.66
N ASP A 231 -28.85 -36.57 26.72
CA ASP A 231 -28.05 -37.63 27.35
C ASP A 231 -28.43 -37.78 28.83
N TRP A 232 -28.57 -36.68 29.56
CA TRP A 232 -29.03 -36.69 30.97
C TRP A 232 -30.46 -37.23 31.13
N THR A 233 -31.37 -36.90 30.21
CA THR A 233 -32.74 -37.42 30.21
C THR A 233 -32.76 -38.91 29.87
N LYS A 234 -31.87 -39.35 28.97
CA LYS A 234 -31.69 -40.75 28.59
C LYS A 234 -31.14 -41.57 29.75
N ASP A 235 -30.09 -41.09 30.43
CA ASP A 235 -29.54 -41.73 31.64
C ASP A 235 -30.63 -41.92 32.70
N ILE A 236 -31.46 -40.90 32.94
CA ILE A 236 -32.59 -40.98 33.88
C ILE A 236 -33.65 -41.96 33.40
N TYR A 237 -33.96 -41.99 32.10
CA TYR A 237 -34.93 -42.91 31.51
C TYR A 237 -34.46 -44.36 31.59
N GLU A 238 -33.18 -44.66 31.32
CA GLU A 238 -32.61 -46.00 31.39
C GLU A 238 -32.57 -46.51 32.85
N ASP A 239 -32.06 -45.70 33.80
CA ASP A 239 -32.08 -45.98 35.26
C ASP A 239 -33.52 -46.20 35.76
N SER A 240 -34.46 -45.32 35.39
CA SER A 240 -35.88 -45.47 35.75
C SER A 240 -36.54 -46.70 35.11
N ARG A 241 -36.11 -47.11 33.91
CA ARG A 241 -36.65 -48.27 33.20
C ARG A 241 -36.10 -49.58 33.79
N GLU A 242 -34.84 -49.61 34.18
CA GLU A 242 -34.23 -50.75 34.89
C GLU A 242 -34.89 -50.95 36.25
N ARG A 243 -35.07 -49.87 37.04
CA ARG A 243 -35.82 -49.92 38.32
C ARG A 243 -37.29 -50.31 38.16
N PHE A 244 -37.94 -49.90 37.06
CA PHE A 244 -39.31 -50.32 36.75
C PHE A 244 -39.39 -51.77 36.27
N ALA A 245 -38.30 -52.31 35.70
CA ALA A 245 -38.20 -53.72 35.34
C ALA A 245 -37.97 -54.59 36.58
N SER A 246 -37.07 -54.21 37.50
CA SER A 246 -36.81 -54.98 38.73
C SER A 246 -38.04 -55.05 39.65
N LEU A 247 -38.84 -53.97 39.73
CA LEU A 247 -40.13 -53.95 40.45
C LEU A 247 -41.21 -54.86 39.82
N ARG A 248 -40.95 -55.48 38.66
CA ARG A 248 -41.87 -56.38 37.96
C ARG A 248 -41.52 -57.86 38.16
N GLU A 249 -40.41 -58.16 38.83
CA GLU A 249 -39.91 -59.52 39.08
C GLU A 249 -39.96 -59.93 40.57
N GLU A 250 -40.48 -59.07 41.46
CA GLU A 250 -40.78 -59.42 42.86
C GLU A 250 -41.97 -60.42 42.96
N PRO A 251 -41.86 -61.52 43.76
CA PRO A 251 -42.93 -62.52 43.88
C PRO A 251 -44.21 -62.03 44.57
N GLU A 252 -45.34 -62.66 44.25
CA GLU A 252 -46.65 -62.36 44.85
C GLU A 252 -46.73 -62.79 46.33
N GLU A 253 -46.42 -61.89 47.26
CA GLU A 253 -47.03 -61.94 48.60
C GLU A 253 -47.14 -60.54 49.24
N THR A 254 -48.31 -60.22 49.78
CA THR A 254 -48.68 -58.94 50.45
C THR A 254 -48.83 -57.68 49.58
N LEU A 255 -49.95 -57.56 48.84
CA LEU A 255 -50.89 -56.43 49.00
C LEU A 255 -52.19 -56.56 48.17
N SER A 256 -53.30 -56.79 48.89
CA SER A 256 -54.71 -56.55 48.56
C SER A 256 -55.07 -56.11 47.13
N ALA A 257 -55.70 -57.01 46.36
CA ALA A 257 -56.31 -56.70 45.08
C ALA A 257 -57.53 -55.76 45.24
N THR A 258 -57.38 -54.49 44.88
CA THR A 258 -58.53 -53.67 44.45
C THR A 258 -58.08 -52.64 43.41
N ALA A 259 -58.74 -52.62 42.25
CA ALA A 259 -58.53 -51.69 41.13
C ALA A 259 -57.24 -51.85 40.29
N ILE A 260 -56.88 -53.08 39.89
CA ILE A 260 -56.21 -53.27 38.58
C ILE A 260 -57.28 -53.11 37.48
N GLY A 261 -57.61 -51.85 37.18
CA GLY A 261 -58.64 -51.46 36.21
C GLY A 261 -58.20 -50.26 35.39
N THR A 262 -57.52 -50.52 34.27
CA THR A 262 -57.44 -49.66 33.07
C THR A 262 -57.26 -48.15 33.29
N ASN A 263 -56.44 -47.71 34.23
CA ASN A 263 -56.17 -46.29 34.44
C ASN A 263 -54.70 -45.96 34.14
N VAL A 264 -54.45 -45.49 32.92
CA VAL A 264 -53.14 -45.01 32.42
C VAL A 264 -52.52 -44.03 33.43
N THR A 265 -53.35 -43.18 34.03
CA THR A 265 -53.04 -42.23 35.10
C THR A 265 -52.32 -42.86 36.32
N ALA A 266 -52.68 -44.08 36.72
CA ALA A 266 -52.05 -44.75 37.87
C ALA A 266 -50.63 -45.22 37.53
N ARG A 267 -50.43 -45.83 36.34
CA ARG A 267 -49.10 -46.20 35.84
C ARG A 267 -48.19 -44.98 35.68
N TRP A 268 -48.71 -43.87 35.15
CA TRP A 268 -47.97 -42.61 35.10
C TRP A 268 -47.62 -42.09 36.49
N LYS A 269 -48.50 -42.21 37.48
CA LYS A 269 -48.21 -41.78 38.86
C LYS A 269 -47.06 -42.59 39.48
N THR A 270 -47.02 -43.91 39.25
CA THR A 270 -45.89 -44.76 39.70
C THR A 270 -44.60 -44.44 38.94
N PHE A 271 -44.67 -44.25 37.61
CA PHE A 271 -43.51 -43.87 36.80
C PHE A 271 -42.95 -42.51 37.18
N TYR A 272 -43.79 -41.47 37.34
CA TYR A 272 -43.36 -40.16 37.83
C TYR A 272 -42.86 -40.20 39.28
N GLY A 273 -43.36 -41.12 40.10
CA GLY A 273 -42.80 -41.42 41.43
C GLY A 273 -41.36 -41.93 41.32
N LEU A 274 -41.13 -42.98 40.54
CA LEU A 274 -39.80 -43.56 40.31
C LEU A 274 -38.81 -42.58 39.66
N VAL A 275 -39.25 -41.77 38.70
CA VAL A 275 -38.41 -40.70 38.10
C VAL A 275 -38.08 -39.64 39.15
N ARG A 276 -39.05 -39.24 39.98
CA ARG A 276 -38.83 -38.28 41.08
C ARG A 276 -37.87 -38.83 42.13
N ASP A 277 -37.98 -40.09 42.49
CA ASP A 277 -37.13 -40.72 43.51
C ASP A 277 -35.72 -41.00 42.95
N SER A 278 -35.58 -41.40 41.69
CA SER A 278 -34.26 -41.50 41.01
C SER A 278 -33.55 -40.14 40.92
N ILE A 279 -34.29 -39.05 40.73
CA ILE A 279 -33.76 -37.67 40.79
C ILE A 279 -33.40 -37.25 42.22
N ARG A 280 -34.06 -37.83 43.25
CA ARG A 280 -33.91 -37.46 44.67
C ARG A 280 -32.83 -38.26 45.39
N GLU A 281 -32.58 -39.51 44.99
CA GLU A 281 -31.54 -40.39 45.55
C GLU A 281 -30.15 -40.10 44.99
N ARG A 282 -30.03 -39.63 43.73
CA ARG A 282 -28.76 -39.07 43.22
C ARG A 282 -28.48 -37.78 44.00
N SER A 283 -27.56 -37.90 44.95
CA SER A 283 -27.47 -36.99 46.10
C SER A 283 -27.35 -35.51 45.72
N VAL A 284 -27.85 -34.65 46.63
CA VAL A 284 -27.66 -33.19 46.57
C VAL A 284 -26.17 -32.83 46.46
N THR A 285 -25.26 -33.66 46.97
CA THR A 285 -23.80 -33.49 46.83
C THR A 285 -23.27 -33.79 45.42
N ASP A 286 -23.77 -34.79 44.68
CA ASP A 286 -23.35 -35.02 43.28
C ASP A 286 -23.99 -33.98 42.33
N ILE A 287 -25.19 -33.49 42.66
CA ILE A 287 -25.81 -32.34 42.01
C ILE A 287 -24.98 -31.06 42.28
N GLN A 288 -24.61 -30.77 43.53
CA GLN A 288 -23.76 -29.62 43.88
C GLN A 288 -22.36 -29.70 43.26
N ALA A 289 -21.75 -30.89 43.20
CA ALA A 289 -20.46 -31.10 42.53
C ALA A 289 -20.53 -30.87 41.00
N ARG A 290 -21.67 -31.17 40.36
CA ARG A 290 -21.91 -30.87 38.94
C ARG A 290 -22.35 -29.42 38.68
N VAL A 291 -22.90 -28.74 39.68
CA VAL A 291 -23.37 -27.34 39.62
C VAL A 291 -22.27 -26.33 39.99
N LEU A 292 -21.25 -26.74 40.76
CA LEU A 292 -20.06 -25.91 41.02
C LEU A 292 -19.12 -25.90 39.80
N SER A 293 -19.45 -25.00 38.87
CA SER A 293 -18.77 -24.70 37.59
C SER A 293 -18.99 -25.71 36.44
N PRO A 294 -20.16 -25.67 35.77
CA PRO A 294 -20.40 -26.32 34.48
C PRO A 294 -19.40 -25.89 33.39
N LEU A 295 -18.86 -24.66 33.52
CA LEU A 295 -17.77 -24.14 32.71
C LEU A 295 -16.46 -24.92 32.93
N ALA A 296 -16.08 -25.23 34.18
CA ALA A 296 -14.89 -26.03 34.47
C ALA A 296 -15.03 -27.47 33.94
N LYS A 297 -16.21 -28.09 34.07
CA LYS A 297 -16.49 -29.42 33.49
C LYS A 297 -16.35 -29.40 31.96
N SER A 298 -16.90 -28.38 31.30
CA SER A 298 -16.79 -28.20 29.84
C SER A 298 -15.35 -27.92 29.38
N ARG A 299 -14.54 -27.22 30.19
CA ARG A 299 -13.11 -27.01 29.92
C ARG A 299 -12.28 -28.26 30.15
N SER A 300 -12.59 -29.07 31.16
CA SER A 300 -11.95 -30.38 31.38
C SER A 300 -12.22 -31.34 30.22
N GLU A 301 -13.49 -31.40 29.77
CA GLU A 301 -13.87 -32.16 28.58
C GLU A 301 -13.14 -31.68 27.32
N ALA A 302 -13.09 -30.37 27.08
CA ALA A 302 -12.36 -29.78 25.95
C ALA A 302 -10.85 -30.06 26.02
N ARG A 303 -10.23 -30.00 27.20
CA ARG A 303 -8.81 -30.39 27.40
C ARG A 303 -8.56 -31.85 27.07
N ARG A 304 -9.42 -32.77 27.53
CA ARG A 304 -9.31 -34.20 27.23
C ARG A 304 -9.48 -34.48 25.73
N LYS A 305 -10.46 -33.84 25.08
CA LYS A 305 -10.65 -33.94 23.62
C LYS A 305 -9.47 -33.37 22.84
N GLN A 306 -8.94 -32.22 23.27
CA GLN A 306 -7.74 -31.65 22.68
C GLN A 306 -6.51 -32.54 22.85
N ALA A 307 -6.31 -33.14 24.02
CA ALA A 307 -5.20 -34.06 24.28
C ALA A 307 -5.28 -35.31 23.38
N GLY A 308 -6.47 -35.90 23.22
CA GLY A 308 -6.71 -37.01 22.28
C GLY A 308 -6.37 -36.65 20.83
N LEU A 309 -6.80 -35.46 20.36
CA LEU A 309 -6.43 -34.98 19.01
C LEU A 309 -4.93 -34.68 18.86
N LYS A 310 -4.27 -34.15 19.89
CA LYS A 310 -2.82 -33.90 19.88
C LYS A 310 -2.05 -35.21 19.79
N ARG A 311 -2.37 -36.20 20.63
CA ARG A 311 -1.78 -37.54 20.57
C ARG A 311 -2.03 -38.21 19.22
N LEU A 312 -3.25 -38.15 18.68
CA LEU A 312 -3.55 -38.68 17.34
C LEU A 312 -2.71 -37.98 16.24
N ARG A 313 -2.57 -36.65 16.31
CA ARG A 313 -1.73 -35.90 15.37
C ARG A 313 -0.25 -36.29 15.50
N GLU A 314 0.25 -36.45 16.72
CA GLU A 314 1.65 -36.81 17.00
C GLU A 314 1.96 -38.24 16.54
N MET A 315 1.06 -39.21 16.77
CA MET A 315 1.19 -40.59 16.28
C MET A 315 1.15 -40.68 14.76
N SER A 316 0.19 -40.00 14.11
CA SER A 316 0.12 -39.96 12.63
C SER A 316 1.29 -39.20 12.00
N ALA A 317 1.84 -38.19 12.69
CA ALA A 317 3.06 -37.51 12.26
C ALA A 317 4.32 -38.39 12.44
N SER A 318 4.47 -39.09 13.57
CA SER A 318 5.57 -40.05 13.77
C SER A 318 5.54 -41.15 12.70
N GLY A 319 4.38 -41.77 12.45
CA GLY A 319 4.23 -42.73 11.36
C GLY A 319 4.56 -42.16 9.97
N LEU A 320 4.24 -40.89 9.70
CA LEU A 320 4.62 -40.21 8.46
C LEU A 320 6.14 -39.97 8.36
N GLY A 321 6.80 -39.60 9.46
CA GLY A 321 8.25 -39.39 9.54
C GLY A 321 9.03 -40.70 9.39
N VAL A 322 8.65 -41.74 10.13
CA VAL A 322 9.23 -43.09 10.01
C VAL A 322 9.14 -43.59 8.56
N LEU A 323 7.99 -43.40 7.91
CA LEU A 323 7.85 -43.77 6.49
C LEU A 323 8.73 -42.90 5.57
N MET A 324 8.86 -41.60 5.81
CA MET A 324 9.67 -40.71 4.96
C MET A 324 11.18 -41.00 5.06
N ASP A 325 11.65 -41.40 6.23
CA ASP A 325 13.08 -41.52 6.54
C ASP A 325 13.61 -42.95 6.32
N GLU A 326 12.82 -43.97 6.66
CA GLU A 326 13.20 -45.40 6.53
C GLU A 326 12.50 -46.11 5.35
N GLY A 327 11.43 -45.54 4.79
CA GLY A 327 10.64 -46.15 3.71
C GLY A 327 11.23 -45.89 2.33
N LEU A 328 11.54 -46.97 1.61
CA LEU A 328 12.12 -46.97 0.25
C LEU A 328 13.40 -46.13 0.11
N ASN A 329 14.18 -46.01 1.20
CA ASN A 329 15.50 -45.40 1.16
C ASN A 329 16.53 -46.39 0.57
N PHE A 330 16.99 -46.12 -0.64
CA PHE A 330 17.95 -46.96 -1.38
C PHE A 330 19.42 -46.55 -1.19
N ASP A 331 19.71 -45.59 -0.32
CA ASP A 331 21.05 -45.16 0.14
C ASP A 331 22.12 -44.93 -0.96
N ILE A 332 21.69 -44.36 -2.10
CA ILE A 332 22.57 -43.96 -3.20
C ILE A 332 23.13 -42.57 -2.91
N GLY A 333 24.24 -42.49 -2.17
CA GLY A 333 24.96 -41.24 -1.96
C GLY A 333 25.54 -40.67 -3.26
N GLU A 334 25.34 -39.37 -3.53
CA GLU A 334 25.85 -38.74 -4.77
C GLU A 334 27.36 -38.42 -4.73
N ASP A 335 28.01 -38.49 -3.57
CA ASP A 335 29.47 -38.32 -3.41
C ASP A 335 30.08 -39.35 -2.43
N THR A 336 30.63 -40.44 -2.94
CA THR A 336 31.86 -41.06 -2.37
C THR A 336 32.49 -42.07 -3.33
N THR A 337 33.76 -41.84 -3.69
CA THR A 337 34.57 -42.78 -4.48
C THR A 337 35.03 -43.96 -3.63
N GLY A 338 34.23 -45.03 -3.56
CA GLY A 338 34.54 -46.21 -2.74
C GLY A 338 33.67 -47.44 -3.04
N ILE A 339 33.72 -47.99 -4.26
CA ILE A 339 32.98 -49.21 -4.60
C ILE A 339 33.66 -50.45 -3.98
N GLN A 340 33.21 -50.84 -2.79
CA GLN A 340 33.26 -52.20 -2.25
C GLN A 340 32.10 -52.39 -1.27
N GLY A 341 31.07 -53.18 -1.62
CA GLY A 341 30.11 -53.69 -0.62
C GLY A 341 28.60 -53.62 -0.89
N LEU A 342 28.13 -53.47 -2.15
CA LEU A 342 26.71 -53.69 -2.48
C LEU A 342 26.61 -54.66 -3.68
N ASP A 343 26.15 -55.88 -3.41
CA ASP A 343 25.82 -56.85 -4.45
C ASP A 343 24.42 -56.55 -5.02
N GLY A 344 24.14 -57.03 -6.23
CA GLY A 344 22.91 -56.70 -6.96
C GLY A 344 21.58 -57.16 -6.35
N SER A 345 21.58 -57.74 -5.14
CA SER A 345 20.42 -58.31 -4.44
C SER A 345 19.72 -57.34 -3.47
N ASP A 346 20.33 -56.22 -3.09
CA ASP A 346 19.93 -55.51 -1.86
C ASP A 346 18.68 -54.61 -2.00
N TRP A 347 18.37 -54.11 -3.20
CA TRP A 347 17.18 -53.25 -3.42
C TRP A 347 15.85 -53.99 -3.19
N ASN A 348 15.81 -55.31 -3.46
CA ASN A 348 14.65 -56.16 -3.16
C ASN A 348 14.37 -56.23 -1.65
N VAL A 349 15.43 -56.22 -0.82
CA VAL A 349 15.33 -56.22 0.65
C VAL A 349 14.78 -54.89 1.16
N VAL A 350 15.18 -53.76 0.55
CA VAL A 350 14.61 -52.44 0.86
C VAL A 350 13.12 -52.41 0.53
N VAL A 351 12.70 -53.01 -0.58
CA VAL A 351 11.28 -53.13 -0.96
C VAL A 351 10.52 -54.03 0.03
N GLU A 352 11.04 -55.21 0.38
CA GLU A 352 10.45 -56.11 1.40
C GLU A 352 10.25 -55.39 2.75
N ARG A 353 11.32 -54.77 3.28
CA ARG A 353 11.29 -54.01 4.55
C ARG A 353 10.30 -52.86 4.49
N SER A 354 10.21 -52.17 3.35
CA SER A 354 9.26 -51.06 3.16
C SER A 354 7.81 -51.53 3.16
N VAL A 355 7.49 -52.69 2.55
CA VAL A 355 6.12 -53.24 2.57
C VAL A 355 5.70 -53.63 3.99
N ALA A 356 6.58 -54.27 4.76
CA ALA A 356 6.32 -54.59 6.17
C ALA A 356 6.19 -53.32 7.05
N LEU A 357 7.00 -52.30 6.79
CA LEU A 357 6.93 -51.01 7.48
C LEU A 357 5.58 -50.30 7.23
N MET A 358 5.13 -50.24 5.98
CA MET A 358 3.82 -49.67 5.61
C MET A 358 2.65 -50.36 6.33
N ASP A 359 2.67 -51.69 6.39
CA ASP A 359 1.66 -52.51 7.06
C ASP A 359 1.64 -52.28 8.57
N THR A 360 2.82 -52.33 9.20
CA THR A 360 3.01 -52.17 10.64
C THR A 360 2.65 -50.76 11.13
N VAL A 361 3.02 -49.72 10.39
CA VAL A 361 2.66 -48.33 10.68
C VAL A 361 1.14 -48.15 10.61
N LEU A 362 0.48 -48.64 9.54
CA LEU A 362 -0.98 -48.53 9.38
C LEU A 362 -1.77 -49.12 10.55
N ARG A 363 -1.33 -50.28 11.06
CA ARG A 363 -1.97 -51.01 12.16
C ARG A 363 -1.82 -50.30 13.51
N ASN A 364 -0.65 -49.70 13.78
CA ASN A 364 -0.31 -49.17 15.10
C ASN A 364 -0.56 -47.67 15.28
N VAL A 365 -0.58 -46.85 14.21
CA VAL A 365 -0.76 -45.38 14.31
C VAL A 365 -2.07 -44.95 15.00
N THR A 366 -3.12 -45.77 14.94
CA THR A 366 -4.41 -45.47 15.60
C THR A 366 -4.51 -45.93 17.05
N ALA A 367 -3.50 -46.62 17.59
CA ALA A 367 -3.48 -47.08 18.98
C ALA A 367 -3.08 -45.95 19.94
N LEU A 368 -4.05 -45.16 20.41
CA LEU A 368 -3.82 -43.98 21.26
C LEU A 368 -3.44 -44.30 22.72
N GLU A 369 -3.19 -45.56 23.06
CA GLU A 369 -2.87 -46.00 24.42
C GLU A 369 -1.35 -45.97 24.67
N THR A 370 -0.54 -46.34 23.67
CA THR A 370 0.94 -46.37 23.71
C THR A 370 1.58 -45.00 23.48
N GLY A 371 2.78 -44.78 24.02
CA GLY A 371 3.58 -43.57 23.81
C GLY A 371 4.12 -43.45 22.39
N VAL A 372 4.55 -42.25 21.97
CA VAL A 372 5.11 -42.05 20.61
C VAL A 372 6.43 -42.81 20.43
N SER A 373 7.33 -42.79 21.42
CA SER A 373 8.57 -43.57 21.38
C SER A 373 8.32 -45.08 21.45
N GLU A 374 7.38 -45.50 22.29
CA GLU A 374 6.95 -46.90 22.42
C GLU A 374 6.32 -47.42 21.11
N PHE A 375 5.60 -46.56 20.38
CA PHE A 375 5.11 -46.85 19.03
C PHE A 375 6.27 -47.03 18.03
N GLU A 376 7.27 -46.14 18.05
CA GLU A 376 8.45 -46.24 17.18
C GLU A 376 9.21 -47.57 17.47
N ASP A 377 9.47 -47.88 18.74
CA ASP A 377 10.09 -49.14 19.18
C ASP A 377 9.29 -50.38 18.72
N VAL A 378 7.96 -50.38 18.93
CA VAL A 378 7.06 -51.47 18.50
C VAL A 378 7.04 -51.63 16.98
N VAL A 379 7.08 -50.54 16.21
CA VAL A 379 7.14 -50.60 14.74
C VAL A 379 8.45 -51.22 14.28
N PHE A 380 9.60 -50.79 14.81
CA PHE A 380 10.90 -51.36 14.41
C PHE A 380 11.07 -52.81 14.83
N ALA A 381 10.64 -53.19 16.04
CA ALA A 381 10.64 -54.58 16.50
C ALA A 381 9.76 -55.47 15.61
N SER A 382 8.51 -55.05 15.33
CA SER A 382 7.58 -55.83 14.51
C SER A 382 8.04 -56.02 13.06
N VAL A 383 8.83 -55.07 12.51
CA VAL A 383 9.42 -55.18 11.16
C VAL A 383 10.66 -56.06 11.15
N ALA A 384 11.44 -56.09 12.25
CA ALA A 384 12.59 -57.00 12.38
C ALA A 384 12.13 -58.46 12.57
N ASP A 385 11.11 -58.68 13.41
CA ASP A 385 10.53 -59.99 13.71
C ASP A 385 9.56 -60.50 12.62
N ASP A 386 9.40 -59.78 11.50
CA ASP A 386 8.49 -60.16 10.42
C ASP A 386 8.94 -61.50 9.78
N PRO A 387 8.10 -62.55 9.78
CA PRO A 387 8.49 -63.89 9.33
C PRO A 387 8.77 -63.97 7.82
N GLU A 388 8.30 -63.01 7.01
CA GLU A 388 8.64 -62.97 5.58
C GLU A 388 10.06 -62.40 5.36
N ILE A 389 10.51 -61.48 6.22
CA ILE A 389 11.83 -60.83 6.18
C ILE A 389 12.90 -61.67 6.88
N SER A 390 12.58 -62.25 8.05
CA SER A 390 13.53 -63.01 8.88
C SER A 390 13.92 -64.40 8.32
N SER A 391 13.44 -64.76 7.13
CA SER A 391 13.71 -66.00 6.38
C SER A 391 15.17 -66.16 5.86
N ARG A 392 16.14 -65.43 6.44
CA ARG A 392 17.54 -65.33 5.97
C ARG A 392 18.42 -66.56 6.32
N GLY A 393 17.83 -67.66 6.79
CA GLY A 393 18.55 -68.76 7.47
C GLY A 393 18.23 -70.21 7.07
N MET A 394 17.27 -70.48 6.17
CA MET A 394 16.91 -71.85 5.79
C MET A 394 16.67 -72.03 4.28
N GLY A 395 17.41 -72.98 3.68
CA GLY A 395 17.03 -73.70 2.45
C GLY A 395 16.96 -72.93 1.12
N MET A 396 17.71 -73.39 0.12
CA MET A 396 17.64 -72.94 -1.30
C MET A 396 16.26 -73.10 -2.00
N GLY A 397 15.24 -73.59 -1.29
CA GLY A 397 13.87 -73.75 -1.80
C GLY A 397 13.00 -72.50 -1.64
N GLU A 398 13.16 -71.72 -0.57
CA GLU A 398 12.17 -70.67 -0.19
C GLU A 398 12.42 -69.29 -0.82
N LEU A 399 13.60 -69.06 -1.42
CA LEU A 399 13.93 -67.84 -2.17
C LEU A 399 13.10 -67.63 -3.46
N ARG A 400 12.18 -68.55 -3.78
CA ARG A 400 11.56 -68.69 -5.11
C ARG A 400 10.17 -68.06 -5.25
N ASP A 401 9.48 -67.73 -4.15
CA ASP A 401 8.06 -67.28 -4.16
C ASP A 401 7.82 -65.84 -3.63
N LYS A 402 8.88 -65.04 -3.45
CA LYS A 402 8.82 -63.74 -2.76
C LYS A 402 7.95 -62.65 -3.47
N PRO A 403 8.03 -62.42 -4.79
CA PRO A 403 7.22 -61.40 -5.48
C PRO A 403 5.70 -61.61 -5.36
N ALA A 404 5.24 -62.85 -5.47
CA ALA A 404 3.81 -63.19 -5.38
C ALA A 404 3.23 -62.91 -3.98
N LYS A 405 3.99 -63.24 -2.92
CA LYS A 405 3.63 -62.94 -1.53
C LYS A 405 3.56 -61.43 -1.27
N LEU A 406 4.57 -60.67 -1.73
CA LEU A 406 4.57 -59.20 -1.67
C LEU A 406 3.39 -58.57 -2.43
N CYS A 407 3.08 -59.05 -3.63
CA CYS A 407 1.92 -58.60 -4.42
C CYS A 407 0.61 -58.76 -3.63
N LYS A 408 0.40 -59.94 -3.02
CA LYS A 408 -0.76 -60.22 -2.16
C LYS A 408 -0.79 -59.35 -0.90
N ARG A 409 0.37 -59.06 -0.30
CA ARG A 409 0.48 -58.15 0.85
C ARG A 409 0.16 -56.70 0.48
N LEU A 410 0.61 -56.22 -0.68
CA LEU A 410 0.25 -54.92 -1.25
C LEU A 410 -1.26 -54.81 -1.54
N GLN A 411 -1.88 -55.86 -2.10
CA GLN A 411 -3.33 -55.93 -2.28
C GLN A 411 -4.09 -55.88 -0.94
N ASN A 412 -3.62 -56.54 0.12
CA ASN A 412 -4.20 -56.46 1.47
C ASN A 412 -4.07 -55.05 2.08
N ILE A 413 -2.92 -54.38 1.90
CA ILE A 413 -2.71 -52.99 2.33
C ILE A 413 -3.72 -52.06 1.64
N LEU A 414 -3.89 -52.17 0.32
CA LEU A 414 -4.79 -51.34 -0.48
C LEU A 414 -6.28 -51.59 -0.18
N SER A 415 -6.69 -52.86 -0.07
CA SER A 415 -8.10 -53.26 0.05
C SER A 415 -8.63 -53.24 1.48
N THR A 416 -7.77 -53.49 2.47
CA THR A 416 -8.16 -53.74 3.86
C THR A 416 -7.53 -52.75 4.83
N HIS A 417 -6.20 -52.65 4.89
CA HIS A 417 -5.53 -51.86 5.94
C HIS A 417 -5.73 -50.34 5.78
N ILE A 418 -5.58 -49.80 4.56
CA ILE A 418 -5.81 -48.37 4.30
C ILE A 418 -7.28 -47.96 4.58
N PRO A 419 -8.31 -48.68 4.07
CA PRO A 419 -9.70 -48.38 4.41
C PRO A 419 -10.01 -48.50 5.91
N ALA A 420 -9.50 -49.53 6.60
CA ALA A 420 -9.69 -49.71 8.03
C ALA A 420 -9.07 -48.57 8.85
N HIS A 421 -7.85 -48.16 8.50
CA HIS A 421 -7.16 -47.01 9.10
C HIS A 421 -7.95 -45.71 8.93
N VAL A 422 -8.44 -45.43 7.71
CA VAL A 422 -9.26 -44.24 7.45
C VAL A 422 -10.55 -44.25 8.26
N GLN A 423 -11.23 -45.41 8.40
CA GLN A 423 -12.43 -45.53 9.24
C GLN A 423 -12.12 -45.32 10.73
N ALA A 424 -11.07 -45.95 11.25
CA ALA A 424 -10.65 -45.80 12.64
C ALA A 424 -10.28 -44.35 12.98
N GLN A 425 -9.51 -43.69 12.10
CA GLN A 425 -9.11 -42.29 12.29
C GLN A 425 -10.31 -41.33 12.17
N GLN A 426 -11.27 -41.59 11.27
CA GLN A 426 -12.53 -40.84 11.20
C GLN A 426 -13.38 -41.02 12.46
N HIS A 427 -13.42 -42.22 13.04
CA HIS A 427 -14.11 -42.50 14.29
C HIS A 427 -13.50 -41.69 15.46
N LEU A 428 -12.18 -41.81 15.68
CA LEU A 428 -11.44 -41.05 16.69
C LEU A 428 -11.59 -39.53 16.49
N ARG A 429 -11.55 -39.06 15.24
CA ARG A 429 -11.79 -37.65 14.90
C ARG A 429 -13.23 -37.21 15.19
N SER A 430 -14.24 -38.07 15.03
CA SER A 430 -15.62 -37.75 15.40
C SER A 430 -15.81 -37.65 16.92
N GLN A 431 -15.08 -38.46 17.69
CA GLN A 431 -15.11 -38.52 19.15
C GLN A 431 -14.41 -37.31 19.81
N TYR A 432 -13.22 -36.95 19.32
CA TYR A 432 -12.40 -35.88 19.89
C TYR A 432 -12.47 -34.54 19.13
N GLY A 433 -12.98 -34.54 17.90
CA GLY A 433 -13.11 -33.36 17.05
C GLY A 433 -14.14 -32.34 17.52
N ARG A 434 -14.21 -31.21 16.81
CA ARG A 434 -15.19 -30.15 17.09
C ARG A 434 -16.63 -30.60 16.77
N PRO A 435 -17.66 -30.10 17.49
CA PRO A 435 -19.04 -30.48 17.24
C PRO A 435 -19.51 -30.25 15.79
N HIS A 436 -20.45 -31.08 15.35
CA HIS A 436 -21.07 -30.97 14.04
C HIS A 436 -21.68 -29.58 13.80
N ARG A 437 -21.77 -29.13 12.53
CA ARG A 437 -22.21 -27.77 12.19
C ARG A 437 -23.59 -27.45 12.75
N LEU A 438 -24.51 -28.40 12.73
CA LEU A 438 -25.86 -28.23 13.29
C LEU A 438 -25.80 -27.85 14.78
N VAL A 439 -24.94 -28.51 15.57
CA VAL A 439 -24.76 -28.22 17.01
C VAL A 439 -24.16 -26.81 17.24
N ARG A 440 -23.33 -26.31 16.33
CA ARG A 440 -22.72 -24.98 16.46
C ARG A 440 -23.61 -23.83 15.98
N TYR A 441 -24.51 -24.08 15.02
CA TYR A 441 -25.29 -23.05 14.34
C TYR A 441 -26.81 -23.14 14.57
N TRP A 442 -27.32 -24.08 15.37
CA TRP A 442 -28.77 -24.16 15.65
C TRP A 442 -29.31 -22.86 16.25
N LEU A 443 -28.63 -22.25 17.22
CA LEU A 443 -29.11 -21.03 17.88
C LEU A 443 -29.21 -19.83 16.89
N PRO A 444 -28.17 -19.49 16.09
CA PRO A 444 -28.31 -18.53 15.00
C PRO A 444 -29.36 -18.91 13.94
N ALA A 445 -29.48 -20.19 13.59
CA ALA A 445 -30.46 -20.65 12.60
C ALA A 445 -31.90 -20.49 13.10
N THR A 446 -32.18 -20.85 14.36
CA THR A 446 -33.48 -20.63 15.01
C THR A 446 -33.78 -19.14 15.15
N ALA A 447 -32.80 -18.31 15.52
CA ALA A 447 -32.96 -16.85 15.57
C ALA A 447 -33.26 -16.24 14.20
N LEU A 448 -32.56 -16.69 13.14
CA LEU A 448 -32.83 -16.31 11.75
C LEU A 448 -34.23 -16.76 11.31
N LEU A 449 -34.65 -17.96 11.67
CA LEU A 449 -35.95 -18.53 11.28
C LEU A 449 -37.11 -17.80 11.98
N LEU A 450 -36.97 -17.48 13.27
CA LEU A 450 -37.93 -16.66 14.02
C LEU A 450 -38.00 -15.22 13.47
N SER A 451 -36.84 -14.58 13.25
CA SER A 451 -36.79 -13.21 12.69
C SER A 451 -37.13 -13.13 11.19
N SER A 452 -37.14 -14.26 10.46
CA SER A 452 -37.49 -14.30 9.03
C SER A 452 -38.87 -13.72 8.76
N THR A 453 -39.83 -13.94 9.66
CA THR A 453 -41.19 -13.37 9.56
C THR A 453 -41.19 -11.84 9.70
N THR A 454 -40.33 -11.28 10.55
CA THR A 454 -40.15 -9.83 10.73
C THR A 454 -39.43 -9.20 9.54
N ILE A 455 -38.35 -9.84 9.06
CA ILE A 455 -37.61 -9.40 7.88
C ILE A 455 -38.52 -9.42 6.64
N LEU A 456 -39.27 -10.50 6.45
CA LEU A 456 -40.25 -10.63 5.37
C LEU A 456 -41.36 -9.56 5.49
N ARG A 457 -41.86 -9.26 6.70
CA ARG A 457 -42.79 -8.14 6.93
C ARG A 457 -42.19 -6.80 6.52
N ILE A 458 -40.93 -6.52 6.87
CA ILE A 458 -40.26 -5.26 6.50
C ILE A 458 -40.11 -5.17 4.98
N VAL A 459 -39.69 -6.24 4.32
CA VAL A 459 -39.55 -6.29 2.85
C VAL A 459 -40.91 -6.16 2.14
N VAL A 460 -41.96 -6.81 2.63
CA VAL A 460 -43.32 -6.72 2.05
C VAL A 460 -43.94 -5.35 2.30
N ASN A 461 -43.87 -4.82 3.53
CA ASN A 461 -44.42 -3.49 3.85
C ASN A 461 -43.67 -2.35 3.16
N ARG A 462 -42.38 -2.53 2.85
CA ARG A 462 -41.59 -1.59 2.03
C ARG A 462 -41.55 -1.96 0.55
N LYS A 463 -42.31 -2.95 0.07
CA LYS A 463 -42.30 -3.38 -1.34
C LYS A 463 -42.59 -2.22 -2.31
N ALA A 464 -43.53 -1.33 -1.96
CA ALA A 464 -43.82 -0.14 -2.75
C ALA A 464 -42.63 0.83 -2.80
N ALA A 465 -41.99 1.11 -1.66
CA ALA A 465 -40.80 1.96 -1.60
C ALA A 465 -39.58 1.36 -2.31
N ILE A 466 -39.42 0.02 -2.27
CA ILE A 466 -38.36 -0.69 -2.99
C ILE A 466 -38.62 -0.67 -4.50
N LEU A 467 -39.86 -0.87 -4.94
CA LEU A 467 -40.25 -0.73 -6.35
C LEU A 467 -40.05 0.70 -6.86
N GLN A 468 -40.46 1.70 -6.08
CA GLN A 468 -40.23 3.11 -6.39
C GLN A 468 -38.73 3.40 -6.52
N TRP A 469 -37.90 2.97 -5.56
CA TRP A 469 -36.46 3.19 -5.61
C TRP A 469 -35.78 2.48 -6.80
N ILE A 470 -36.28 1.30 -7.21
CA ILE A 470 -35.82 0.61 -8.43
C ILE A 470 -36.27 1.34 -9.70
N GLN A 471 -37.48 1.89 -9.73
CA GLN A 471 -37.99 2.69 -10.86
C GLN A 471 -37.24 4.03 -10.97
N ASP A 472 -37.04 4.75 -9.87
CA ASP A 472 -36.30 6.01 -9.79
C ASP A 472 -34.83 5.82 -10.17
N LEU A 473 -34.20 4.70 -9.74
CA LEU A 473 -32.85 4.34 -10.16
C LEU A 473 -32.81 4.02 -11.66
N GLY A 474 -33.82 3.29 -12.17
CA GLY A 474 -33.97 2.96 -13.58
C GLY A 474 -34.11 4.18 -14.49
N SER A 475 -34.99 5.12 -14.14
CA SER A 475 -35.17 6.38 -14.86
C SER A 475 -33.91 7.24 -14.78
N THR A 476 -33.30 7.39 -13.59
CA THR A 476 -32.05 8.14 -13.43
C THR A 476 -30.92 7.58 -14.27
N MET A 477 -30.78 6.25 -14.36
CA MET A 477 -29.78 5.60 -15.23
C MET A 477 -30.10 5.80 -16.72
N GLN A 478 -31.37 5.75 -17.10
CA GLN A 478 -31.81 5.98 -18.49
C GLN A 478 -31.56 7.43 -18.92
N ASP A 479 -31.96 8.40 -18.09
CA ASP A 479 -31.79 9.83 -18.34
C ASP A 479 -30.30 10.22 -18.36
N PHE A 480 -29.49 9.65 -17.47
CA PHE A 480 -28.03 9.83 -17.52
C PHE A 480 -27.45 9.31 -18.84
N TRP A 481 -27.77 8.06 -19.22
CA TRP A 481 -27.25 7.46 -20.46
C TRP A 481 -27.69 8.24 -21.71
N MET A 482 -28.96 8.62 -21.78
CA MET A 482 -29.50 9.33 -22.94
C MET A 482 -28.97 10.76 -23.03
N ASN A 483 -29.03 11.54 -21.95
CA ASN A 483 -28.75 12.98 -22.01
C ASN A 483 -27.25 13.31 -21.93
N TRP A 484 -26.43 12.49 -21.24
CA TRP A 484 -25.00 12.77 -21.02
C TRP A 484 -24.05 11.95 -21.89
N ILE A 485 -24.52 10.89 -22.55
CA ILE A 485 -23.67 10.02 -23.38
C ILE A 485 -24.24 9.90 -24.80
N VAL A 486 -25.47 9.41 -24.97
CA VAL A 486 -26.04 9.15 -26.30
C VAL A 486 -26.30 10.44 -27.07
N GLU A 487 -26.99 11.42 -26.50
CA GLU A 487 -27.35 12.65 -27.20
C GLU A 487 -26.13 13.52 -27.54
N PRO A 488 -25.14 13.75 -26.64
CA PRO A 488 -23.92 14.47 -26.99
C PRO A 488 -23.09 13.74 -28.04
N THR A 489 -22.94 12.41 -27.94
CA THR A 489 -22.25 11.60 -28.96
C THR A 489 -22.98 11.67 -30.31
N ARG A 490 -24.32 11.67 -30.31
CA ARG A 490 -25.13 11.83 -31.54
C ARG A 490 -24.97 13.21 -32.16
N LYS A 491 -24.86 14.28 -31.36
CA LYS A 491 -24.56 15.63 -31.83
C LYS A 491 -23.16 15.68 -32.45
N ILE A 492 -22.13 15.22 -31.75
CA ILE A 492 -20.74 15.11 -32.27
C ILE A 492 -20.70 14.33 -33.59
N ILE A 493 -21.33 13.14 -33.66
CA ILE A 493 -21.37 12.34 -34.89
C ILE A 493 -22.10 13.08 -36.01
N LYS A 494 -23.17 13.83 -35.72
CA LYS A 494 -23.88 14.63 -36.74
C LYS A 494 -23.02 15.78 -37.24
N THR A 495 -22.27 16.46 -36.37
CA THR A 495 -21.34 17.54 -36.74
C THR A 495 -20.16 17.02 -37.56
N ILE A 496 -19.56 15.88 -37.17
CA ILE A 496 -18.45 15.24 -37.92
C ILE A 496 -18.91 14.67 -39.26
N ARG A 497 -20.12 14.11 -39.33
CA ARG A 497 -20.66 13.47 -40.55
C ARG A 497 -21.30 14.47 -41.53
N HIS A 498 -21.35 15.76 -41.19
CA HIS A 498 -21.69 16.83 -42.12
C HIS A 498 -20.44 17.31 -42.86
N ASP A 499 -20.03 16.57 -43.90
CA ASP A 499 -18.98 17.01 -44.81
C ASP A 499 -19.41 17.02 -46.28
N GLU A 500 -18.70 17.83 -47.06
CA GLU A 500 -18.75 18.07 -48.52
C GLU A 500 -20.06 18.56 -49.17
N GLY A 501 -21.24 18.32 -48.59
CA GLY A 501 -22.55 18.58 -49.26
C GLY A 501 -23.53 19.52 -48.55
N SER A 502 -23.10 20.40 -47.65
CA SER A 502 -24.04 21.24 -46.85
C SER A 502 -24.55 22.48 -47.60
N GLU A 503 -25.88 22.64 -47.69
CA GLU A 503 -26.57 23.71 -48.46
C GLU A 503 -26.01 25.13 -48.21
N VAL A 504 -25.69 25.45 -46.95
CA VAL A 504 -25.15 26.77 -46.57
C VAL A 504 -23.73 27.00 -47.11
N ALA A 505 -22.88 25.97 -47.12
CA ALA A 505 -21.55 26.04 -47.71
C ALA A 505 -21.59 26.07 -49.25
N ILE A 506 -22.61 25.47 -49.84
CA ILE A 506 -22.86 25.50 -51.30
C ILE A 506 -23.30 26.91 -51.71
N MET A 507 -24.28 27.52 -51.03
CA MET A 507 -24.68 28.92 -51.29
C MET A 507 -23.50 29.89 -51.15
N GLY A 508 -22.67 29.73 -50.11
CA GLY A 508 -21.47 30.54 -49.93
C GLY A 508 -20.47 30.39 -51.08
N ARG A 509 -20.21 29.17 -51.55
CA ARG A 509 -19.29 28.92 -52.67
C ARG A 509 -19.81 29.43 -54.01
N GLU A 510 -21.10 29.30 -54.30
CA GLU A 510 -21.68 29.79 -55.56
C GLU A 510 -21.79 31.33 -55.59
N SER A 511 -22.22 31.97 -54.49
CA SER A 511 -22.21 33.43 -54.35
C SER A 511 -20.80 34.00 -54.51
N LEU A 512 -19.84 33.49 -53.73
CA LEU A 512 -18.46 33.95 -53.75
C LEU A 512 -17.81 33.75 -55.12
N LYS A 513 -18.14 32.65 -55.82
CA LYS A 513 -17.65 32.43 -57.19
C LYS A 513 -18.24 33.48 -58.14
N GLY A 514 -19.54 33.75 -58.10
CA GLY A 514 -20.17 34.79 -58.90
C GLY A 514 -19.58 36.19 -58.65
N ASP A 515 -19.35 36.56 -57.39
CA ASP A 515 -18.77 37.85 -57.04
C ASP A 515 -17.27 37.96 -57.37
N ARG A 516 -16.51 36.85 -57.29
CA ARG A 516 -15.11 36.78 -57.75
C ARG A 516 -15.01 36.86 -59.27
N ASP A 517 -15.84 36.13 -60.00
CA ASP A 517 -15.90 36.16 -61.47
C ASP A 517 -16.39 37.55 -61.97
N SER A 518 -17.13 38.29 -61.13
CA SER A 518 -17.49 39.70 -61.36
C SER A 518 -16.32 40.66 -61.12
N LEU A 519 -15.60 40.50 -59.99
CA LEU A 519 -14.40 41.27 -59.67
C LEU A 519 -13.29 41.06 -60.72
N GLU A 520 -13.07 39.82 -61.14
CA GLU A 520 -12.11 39.43 -62.19
C GLU A 520 -12.36 40.22 -63.48
N ARG A 521 -13.62 40.24 -63.96
CA ARG A 521 -14.01 40.99 -65.16
C ARG A 521 -13.81 42.50 -64.99
N MET A 522 -14.31 43.10 -63.91
CA MET A 522 -14.19 44.56 -63.71
C MET A 522 -12.73 45.03 -63.63
N VAL A 523 -11.83 44.22 -63.05
CA VAL A 523 -10.40 44.56 -62.99
C VAL A 523 -9.71 44.39 -64.34
N VAL A 524 -10.03 43.31 -65.07
CA VAL A 524 -9.49 43.06 -66.42
C VAL A 524 -9.94 44.15 -67.40
N ASP A 525 -11.23 44.48 -67.42
CA ASP A 525 -11.80 45.55 -68.27
C ASP A 525 -11.15 46.90 -67.95
N PHE A 526 -10.95 47.22 -66.67
CA PHE A 526 -10.25 48.44 -66.25
C PHE A 526 -8.78 48.48 -66.71
N ALA A 527 -8.07 47.36 -66.65
CA ALA A 527 -6.69 47.26 -67.10
C ALA A 527 -6.54 47.37 -68.63
N ILE A 528 -7.54 46.88 -69.38
CA ILE A 528 -7.62 47.01 -70.85
C ILE A 528 -7.85 48.48 -71.24
N ASP A 529 -8.78 49.17 -70.59
CA ASP A 529 -9.09 50.58 -70.87
C ASP A 529 -7.97 51.54 -70.43
N ASN A 530 -7.15 51.17 -69.43
CA ASN A 530 -6.07 52.01 -68.87
C ASN A 530 -4.69 51.31 -68.85
N PRO A 531 -4.07 51.02 -70.02
CA PRO A 531 -2.83 50.25 -70.09
C PRO A 531 -1.62 50.93 -69.40
N GLU A 532 -1.54 52.27 -69.39
CA GLU A 532 -0.51 53.00 -68.64
C GLU A 532 -0.59 52.73 -67.12
N ALA A 533 -1.80 52.56 -66.56
CA ALA A 533 -1.98 52.35 -65.13
C ALA A 533 -1.56 50.94 -64.69
N ALA A 534 -1.67 49.97 -65.62
CA ALA A 534 -1.09 48.63 -65.46
C ALA A 534 0.45 48.60 -65.61
N GLY A 535 1.09 49.74 -65.91
CA GLY A 535 2.55 49.85 -66.07
C GLY A 535 3.08 49.34 -67.42
N MET A 536 2.21 49.16 -68.41
CA MET A 536 2.52 48.59 -69.72
C MET A 536 2.38 49.67 -70.81
N GLY A 537 3.49 50.07 -71.43
CA GLY A 537 3.56 51.19 -72.38
C GLY A 537 3.03 50.89 -73.80
N GLY A 538 1.91 50.18 -73.94
CA GLY A 538 1.32 49.84 -75.24
C GLY A 538 0.02 49.03 -75.13
N PRO A 539 -0.71 48.80 -76.24
CA PRO A 539 -1.90 47.97 -76.25
C PRO A 539 -1.60 46.53 -75.82
N LEU A 540 -2.44 45.98 -74.96
CA LEU A 540 -2.22 44.67 -74.33
C LEU A 540 -2.44 43.50 -75.31
N SER A 541 -1.61 42.47 -75.20
CA SER A 541 -1.82 41.18 -75.88
C SER A 541 -2.66 40.24 -75.02
N ASP A 542 -3.31 39.25 -75.64
CA ASP A 542 -4.13 38.26 -74.94
C ASP A 542 -3.37 37.51 -73.84
N ALA A 543 -2.05 37.32 -74.01
CA ALA A 543 -1.18 36.71 -72.99
C ALA A 543 -1.08 37.57 -71.72
N HIS A 544 -0.97 38.90 -71.85
CA HIS A 544 -0.94 39.81 -70.70
C HIS A 544 -2.30 39.88 -70.00
N ILE A 545 -3.41 39.80 -70.75
CA ILE A 545 -4.77 39.74 -70.19
C ILE A 545 -4.96 38.47 -69.35
N ALA A 546 -4.45 37.33 -69.81
CA ALA A 546 -4.46 36.08 -69.05
C ALA A 546 -3.59 36.14 -67.78
N GLU A 547 -2.43 36.82 -67.83
CA GLU A 547 -1.58 37.01 -66.65
C GLU A 547 -2.23 37.91 -65.59
N ILE A 548 -2.83 39.03 -66.00
CA ILE A 548 -3.59 39.92 -65.10
C ILE A 548 -4.73 39.15 -64.44
N ARG A 549 -5.47 38.36 -65.23
CA ARG A 549 -6.55 37.49 -64.73
C ARG A 549 -6.08 36.52 -63.65
N ALA A 550 -4.93 35.87 -63.84
CA ALA A 550 -4.33 34.98 -62.84
C ALA A 550 -3.99 35.73 -61.54
N LYS A 551 -3.33 36.89 -61.64
CA LYS A 551 -2.96 37.74 -60.49
C LYS A 551 -4.18 38.23 -59.70
N VAL A 552 -5.26 38.62 -60.39
CA VAL A 552 -6.52 39.03 -59.74
C VAL A 552 -7.18 37.87 -59.01
N LYS A 553 -7.11 36.65 -59.55
CA LYS A 553 -7.62 35.42 -58.91
C LYS A 553 -6.83 35.04 -57.65
N GLU A 554 -5.56 35.41 -57.59
CA GLU A 554 -4.70 35.32 -56.39
C GLU A 554 -4.90 36.50 -55.41
N GLY A 555 -5.67 37.52 -55.80
CA GLY A 555 -6.04 38.67 -54.96
C GLY A 555 -5.16 39.92 -55.14
N ASP A 556 -4.21 39.91 -56.08
CA ASP A 556 -3.36 41.06 -56.38
C ASP A 556 -4.08 42.10 -57.25
N LEU A 557 -4.45 43.23 -56.63
CA LEU A 557 -5.08 44.39 -57.27
C LEU A 557 -4.15 45.60 -57.41
N THR A 558 -2.82 45.40 -57.28
CA THR A 558 -1.81 46.47 -57.35
C THR A 558 -1.98 47.43 -58.55
N PRO A 559 -2.33 46.98 -59.78
CA PRO A 559 -2.58 47.88 -60.91
C PRO A 559 -3.71 48.89 -60.66
N VAL A 560 -4.84 48.44 -60.09
CA VAL A 560 -6.03 49.27 -59.82
C VAL A 560 -5.76 50.23 -58.67
N LEU A 561 -5.04 49.78 -57.64
CA LEU A 561 -4.67 50.62 -56.49
C LEU A 561 -3.73 51.76 -56.91
N ARG A 562 -2.74 51.50 -57.77
CA ARG A 562 -1.86 52.54 -58.33
C ARG A 562 -2.61 53.56 -59.19
N ALA A 563 -3.61 53.11 -59.96
CA ALA A 563 -4.48 54.01 -60.71
C ALA A 563 -5.26 54.95 -59.78
N TYR A 564 -5.90 54.37 -58.76
CA TYR A 564 -6.66 55.09 -57.74
C TYR A 564 -5.79 56.12 -56.97
N GLU A 565 -4.59 55.75 -56.55
CA GLU A 565 -3.63 56.67 -55.91
C GLU A 565 -3.16 57.81 -56.82
N LYS A 566 -3.02 57.55 -58.13
CA LYS A 566 -2.65 58.56 -59.13
C LYS A 566 -3.79 59.57 -59.34
N ASP A 567 -5.03 59.10 -59.43
CA ASP A 567 -6.20 59.94 -59.68
C ASP A 567 -6.68 60.70 -58.44
N LEU A 568 -6.49 60.14 -57.24
CA LEU A 568 -6.68 60.86 -55.96
C LEU A 568 -5.87 62.15 -55.85
N ARG A 569 -4.73 62.26 -56.55
CA ARG A 569 -3.92 63.50 -56.59
C ARG A 569 -4.54 64.59 -57.45
N ARG A 570 -5.55 64.29 -58.28
CA ARG A 570 -6.31 65.24 -59.13
C ARG A 570 -7.80 64.87 -59.20
N PRO A 571 -8.52 64.89 -58.05
CA PRO A 571 -9.80 64.18 -57.91
C PRO A 571 -10.89 64.67 -58.86
N PHE A 572 -10.98 65.99 -59.11
CA PHE A 572 -11.96 66.56 -60.03
C PHE A 572 -11.78 66.13 -61.49
N VAL A 573 -10.54 65.87 -61.94
CA VAL A 573 -10.27 65.44 -63.32
C VAL A 573 -10.52 63.94 -63.48
N GLY A 574 -10.05 63.12 -62.53
CA GLY A 574 -10.29 61.66 -62.53
C GLY A 574 -11.77 61.29 -62.40
N THR A 575 -12.57 62.12 -61.72
CA THR A 575 -14.03 61.90 -61.60
C THR A 575 -14.75 62.18 -62.92
N VAL A 576 -14.39 63.26 -63.64
CA VAL A 576 -14.99 63.63 -64.94
C VAL A 576 -14.64 62.63 -66.05
N ARG A 577 -13.45 62.02 -65.97
CA ARG A 577 -13.03 60.95 -66.91
C ARG A 577 -13.68 59.59 -66.63
N GLY A 578 -14.22 59.39 -65.42
CA GLY A 578 -14.91 58.17 -64.99
C GLY A 578 -14.03 57.12 -64.30
N ASP A 579 -12.71 57.19 -64.47
CA ASP A 579 -11.74 56.20 -63.94
C ASP A 579 -11.75 56.11 -62.40
N LEU A 580 -11.90 57.25 -61.71
CA LEU A 580 -11.95 57.28 -60.23
C LEU A 580 -13.20 56.59 -59.67
N VAL A 581 -14.33 56.66 -60.39
CA VAL A 581 -15.59 56.00 -59.97
C VAL A 581 -15.48 54.49 -60.19
N ARG A 582 -14.92 54.06 -61.32
CA ARG A 582 -14.75 52.63 -61.65
C ARG A 582 -13.77 51.94 -60.69
N THR A 583 -12.65 52.59 -60.34
CA THR A 583 -11.70 52.07 -59.33
C THR A 583 -12.32 51.95 -57.93
N LEU A 584 -13.17 52.91 -57.51
CA LEU A 584 -13.94 52.80 -56.26
C LEU A 584 -14.93 51.62 -56.27
N LEU A 585 -15.66 51.40 -57.37
CA LEU A 585 -16.59 50.27 -57.49
C LEU A 585 -15.86 48.92 -57.42
N ILE A 586 -14.67 48.82 -58.00
CA ILE A 586 -13.80 47.63 -57.87
C ILE A 586 -13.39 47.41 -56.41
N GLN A 587 -13.04 48.46 -55.66
CA GLN A 587 -12.72 48.33 -54.23
C GLN A 587 -13.94 47.87 -53.41
N VAL A 588 -15.13 48.41 -53.67
CA VAL A 588 -16.37 47.99 -52.99
C VAL A 588 -16.66 46.51 -53.26
N GLN A 589 -16.56 46.05 -54.52
CA GLN A 589 -16.75 44.63 -54.85
C GLN A 589 -15.69 43.75 -54.20
N LYS A 590 -14.43 44.19 -54.14
CA LYS A 590 -13.37 43.46 -53.43
C LYS A 590 -13.68 43.34 -51.93
N THR A 591 -14.11 44.43 -51.29
CA THR A 591 -14.52 44.41 -49.88
C THR A 591 -15.69 43.46 -49.64
N LYS A 592 -16.66 43.39 -50.57
CA LYS A 592 -17.76 42.40 -50.51
C LYS A 592 -17.23 40.96 -50.52
N VAL A 593 -16.34 40.63 -51.47
CA VAL A 593 -15.71 39.30 -51.58
C VAL A 593 -14.88 38.97 -50.33
N ASP A 594 -14.06 39.90 -49.85
CA ASP A 594 -13.22 39.70 -48.66
C ASP A 594 -14.08 39.47 -47.40
N VAL A 595 -15.23 40.16 -47.27
CA VAL A 595 -16.20 39.96 -46.20
C VAL A 595 -16.93 38.62 -46.31
N GLU A 596 -17.35 38.20 -47.51
CA GLU A 596 -17.97 36.87 -47.70
C GLU A 596 -17.00 35.71 -47.40
N VAL A 597 -15.71 35.83 -47.77
CA VAL A 597 -14.67 34.87 -47.35
C VAL A 597 -14.52 34.86 -45.83
N ALA A 598 -14.44 36.02 -45.19
CA ALA A 598 -14.28 36.12 -43.74
C ALA A 598 -15.47 35.54 -42.98
N LEU A 599 -16.71 35.80 -43.43
CA LEU A 599 -17.93 35.22 -42.85
C LEU A 599 -17.97 33.69 -43.00
N SER A 600 -17.56 33.15 -44.15
CA SER A 600 -17.43 31.70 -44.34
C SER A 600 -16.37 31.08 -43.41
N GLY A 601 -15.24 31.77 -43.19
CA GLY A 601 -14.24 31.37 -42.21
C GLY A 601 -14.73 31.41 -40.75
N ILE A 602 -15.59 32.37 -40.41
CA ILE A 602 -16.22 32.47 -39.09
C ILE A 602 -17.21 31.32 -38.86
N ASP A 603 -18.03 30.95 -39.84
CA ASP A 603 -18.94 29.79 -39.70
C ASP A 603 -18.18 28.46 -39.52
N ALA A 604 -17.07 28.28 -40.25
CA ALA A 604 -16.18 27.13 -40.06
C ALA A 604 -15.55 27.11 -38.65
N LEU A 605 -15.14 28.27 -38.11
CA LEU A 605 -14.67 28.39 -36.74
C LEU A 605 -15.77 28.10 -35.72
N LEU A 606 -17.00 28.60 -35.93
CA LEU A 606 -18.14 28.34 -35.03
C LEU A 606 -18.48 26.84 -34.96
N LYS A 607 -18.47 26.12 -36.09
CA LYS A 607 -18.64 24.65 -36.10
C LYS A 607 -17.49 23.91 -35.42
N SER A 608 -16.26 24.40 -35.57
CA SER A 608 -15.11 23.87 -34.84
C SER A 608 -15.27 24.05 -33.32
N GLN A 609 -15.79 25.21 -32.87
CA GLN A 609 -16.11 25.44 -31.46
C GLN A 609 -17.29 24.59 -30.98
N GLU A 610 -18.35 24.41 -31.78
CA GLU A 610 -19.46 23.50 -31.44
C GLU A 610 -18.97 22.07 -31.19
N LEU A 611 -18.04 21.59 -32.03
CA LEU A 611 -17.40 20.28 -31.84
C LEU A 611 -16.61 20.21 -30.52
N VAL A 612 -15.82 21.25 -30.21
CA VAL A 612 -15.06 21.35 -28.94
C VAL A 612 -15.99 21.36 -27.74
N PHE A 613 -17.08 22.14 -27.76
CA PHE A 613 -18.09 22.14 -26.69
C PHE A 613 -18.80 20.78 -26.56
N GLY A 614 -19.04 20.08 -27.67
CA GLY A 614 -19.55 18.70 -27.67
C GLY A 614 -18.62 17.74 -26.91
N PHE A 615 -17.32 17.74 -27.23
CA PHE A 615 -16.33 16.90 -26.54
C PHE A 615 -16.15 17.27 -25.06
N VAL A 616 -16.13 18.56 -24.73
CA VAL A 616 -16.06 19.04 -23.34
C VAL A 616 -17.31 18.62 -22.55
N GLY A 617 -18.51 18.70 -23.15
CA GLY A 617 -19.76 18.26 -22.52
C GLY A 617 -19.87 16.73 -22.32
N LEU A 618 -19.30 15.93 -23.23
CA LEU A 618 -19.26 14.46 -23.12
C LEU A 618 -18.27 13.97 -22.03
N THR A 619 -17.20 14.74 -21.77
CA THR A 619 -16.09 14.32 -20.90
C THR A 619 -16.52 13.97 -19.46
N PRO A 620 -17.34 14.76 -18.75
CA PRO A 620 -17.85 14.40 -17.42
C PRO A 620 -18.66 13.09 -17.41
N GLY A 621 -19.51 12.86 -18.42
CA GLY A 621 -20.33 11.64 -18.50
C GLY A 621 -19.47 10.38 -18.64
N VAL A 622 -18.44 10.43 -19.50
CA VAL A 622 -17.47 9.35 -19.67
C VAL A 622 -16.64 9.12 -18.39
N LEU A 623 -16.18 10.19 -17.74
CA LEU A 623 -15.44 10.09 -16.47
C LEU A 623 -16.30 9.49 -15.35
N VAL A 624 -17.59 9.83 -15.26
CA VAL A 624 -18.53 9.22 -14.31
C VAL A 624 -18.75 7.74 -14.63
N CYS A 625 -18.90 7.34 -15.90
CA CYS A 625 -18.97 5.93 -16.28
C CYS A 625 -17.71 5.14 -15.90
N ILE A 626 -16.52 5.70 -16.13
CA ILE A 626 -15.24 5.08 -15.74
C ILE A 626 -15.12 5.02 -14.20
N GLY A 627 -15.52 6.08 -13.50
CA GLY A 627 -15.52 6.17 -12.04
C GLY A 627 -16.46 5.15 -11.40
N VAL A 628 -17.70 5.04 -11.89
CA VAL A 628 -18.69 4.06 -11.43
C VAL A 628 -18.25 2.63 -11.79
N GLY A 629 -17.71 2.39 -12.98
CA GLY A 629 -17.14 1.10 -13.36
C GLY A 629 -16.00 0.67 -12.43
N ARG A 630 -15.09 1.60 -12.11
CA ARG A 630 -14.02 1.39 -11.11
C ARG A 630 -14.58 1.17 -9.72
N TYR A 631 -15.54 1.97 -9.26
CA TYR A 631 -16.18 1.85 -7.95
C TYR A 631 -16.88 0.49 -7.77
N ILE A 632 -17.68 0.05 -8.75
CA ILE A 632 -18.32 -1.27 -8.73
C ILE A 632 -17.26 -2.38 -8.72
N SER A 633 -16.20 -2.27 -9.54
CA SER A 633 -15.10 -3.24 -9.51
C SER A 633 -14.36 -3.26 -8.16
N GLY A 634 -14.28 -2.11 -7.48
CA GLY A 634 -13.70 -1.94 -6.14
C GLY A 634 -14.57 -2.54 -5.03
N MET A 635 -15.89 -2.36 -5.07
CA MET A 635 -16.84 -2.98 -4.13
C MET A 635 -16.80 -4.52 -4.18
N PHE A 636 -16.58 -5.10 -5.37
CA PHE A 636 -16.29 -6.55 -5.49
C PHE A 636 -14.82 -6.90 -5.18
N GLY A 637 -13.91 -5.92 -5.26
CA GLY A 637 -12.48 -6.02 -4.95
C GLY A 637 -12.15 -6.09 -3.46
N GLU A 638 -12.91 -5.43 -2.57
CA GLU A 638 -12.71 -5.52 -1.11
C GLU A 638 -12.79 -6.97 -0.61
N ARG A 639 -13.69 -7.78 -1.20
CA ARG A 639 -13.78 -9.22 -0.92
C ARG A 639 -12.60 -10.04 -1.43
N ARG A 640 -11.81 -9.53 -2.40
CA ARG A 640 -10.51 -10.11 -2.76
C ARG A 640 -9.44 -9.70 -1.75
N GLY A 641 -9.39 -8.43 -1.34
CA GLY A 641 -8.46 -7.94 -0.32
C GLY A 641 -8.61 -8.64 1.03
N GLN A 642 -9.85 -8.82 1.51
CA GLN A 642 -10.12 -9.55 2.75
C GLN A 642 -9.74 -11.04 2.66
N LYS A 643 -9.96 -11.69 1.51
CA LYS A 643 -9.50 -13.06 1.25
C LYS A 643 -7.97 -13.15 1.17
N TYR A 644 -7.30 -12.13 0.63
CA TYR A 644 -5.85 -12.04 0.56
C TYR A 644 -5.25 -11.94 1.97
N GLY A 645 -5.71 -10.97 2.77
CA GLY A 645 -5.28 -10.81 4.16
C GLY A 645 -5.55 -12.04 5.02
N HIS A 646 -6.66 -12.74 4.79
CA HIS A 646 -6.95 -14.00 5.47
C HIS A 646 -6.00 -15.14 5.07
N LYS A 647 -5.60 -15.24 3.79
CA LYS A 647 -4.56 -16.19 3.34
C LYS A 647 -3.19 -15.85 3.91
N ALA A 648 -2.74 -14.60 3.79
CA ALA A 648 -1.46 -14.13 4.32
C ALA A 648 -1.35 -14.37 5.84
N GLY A 649 -2.40 -14.03 6.59
CA GLY A 649 -2.48 -14.31 8.02
C GLY A 649 -2.50 -15.80 8.39
N GLN A 650 -2.98 -16.68 7.50
CA GLN A 650 -2.83 -18.13 7.67
C GLN A 650 -1.38 -18.57 7.42
N MET A 651 -0.70 -18.05 6.40
CA MET A 651 0.69 -18.40 6.09
C MET A 651 1.67 -17.96 7.20
N ILE A 652 1.48 -16.77 7.78
CA ILE A 652 2.26 -16.33 8.95
C ILE A 652 2.10 -17.32 10.13
N ARG A 653 0.88 -17.82 10.37
CA ARG A 653 0.64 -18.81 11.44
C ARG A 653 1.34 -20.14 11.17
N VAL A 654 1.34 -20.61 9.93
CA VAL A 654 2.06 -21.83 9.52
C VAL A 654 3.58 -21.64 9.67
N LEU A 655 4.13 -20.52 9.20
CA LEU A 655 5.55 -20.16 9.40
C LEU A 655 5.94 -20.01 10.88
N ARG A 656 5.00 -19.63 11.76
CA ARG A 656 5.20 -19.63 13.22
C ARG A 656 5.13 -21.04 13.82
N ASN A 657 4.30 -21.93 13.28
CA ASN A 657 4.26 -23.34 13.72
C ASN A 657 5.56 -24.06 13.36
N ILE A 658 6.05 -23.88 12.13
CA ILE A 658 7.33 -24.43 11.65
C ILE A 658 8.49 -23.99 12.54
N ASP A 659 8.65 -22.68 12.71
CA ASP A 659 9.64 -22.06 13.60
C ASP A 659 9.60 -22.63 15.03
N ARG A 660 8.39 -22.86 15.56
CA ARG A 660 8.20 -23.50 16.86
C ARG A 660 8.59 -24.98 16.86
N ILE A 661 8.26 -25.75 15.83
CA ILE A 661 8.65 -27.17 15.72
C ILE A 661 10.18 -27.27 15.74
N LEU A 662 10.85 -26.53 14.86
CA LEU A 662 12.31 -26.49 14.78
C LEU A 662 12.95 -26.08 16.11
N THR A 663 12.48 -24.99 16.73
CA THR A 663 13.04 -24.47 18.00
C THR A 663 12.72 -25.33 19.23
N THR A 664 11.62 -26.10 19.23
CA THR A 664 11.23 -26.96 20.37
C THR A 664 11.71 -28.41 20.21
N SER A 665 12.16 -28.80 19.01
CA SER A 665 12.70 -30.14 18.76
C SER A 665 13.99 -30.39 19.56
N THR A 666 14.16 -31.62 20.05
CA THR A 666 15.43 -32.10 20.60
C THR A 666 16.21 -32.75 19.46
N PRO A 667 17.34 -32.17 18.99
CA PRO A 667 18.09 -32.73 17.88
C PRO A 667 18.64 -34.12 18.21
N SER A 668 18.71 -34.99 17.21
CA SER A 668 19.55 -36.19 17.29
C SER A 668 21.04 -35.79 17.36
N PRO A 669 21.96 -36.71 17.73
CA PRO A 669 23.40 -36.42 17.75
C PRO A 669 23.96 -35.89 16.42
N ASN A 670 23.27 -36.14 15.30
CA ASN A 670 23.64 -35.69 13.96
C ASN A 670 22.97 -34.37 13.54
N GLY A 671 22.21 -33.71 14.43
CA GLY A 671 21.50 -32.45 14.15
C GLY A 671 20.20 -32.58 13.36
N ILE A 672 19.65 -33.81 13.28
CA ILE A 672 18.43 -34.15 12.53
C ILE A 672 17.21 -34.17 13.47
N LEU A 673 16.02 -33.90 12.94
CA LEU A 673 14.74 -33.94 13.68
C LEU A 673 14.37 -35.38 14.11
N SER A 674 13.56 -35.50 15.16
CA SER A 674 12.88 -36.77 15.48
C SER A 674 11.82 -37.11 14.42
N TYR A 675 11.50 -38.39 14.20
CA TYR A 675 10.48 -38.81 13.22
C TYR A 675 9.15 -38.07 13.43
N LYS A 676 8.71 -37.95 14.69
CA LYS A 676 7.54 -37.15 15.09
C LYS A 676 7.65 -35.68 14.66
N ASP A 677 8.77 -35.01 14.92
CA ASP A 677 8.95 -33.59 14.58
C ASP A 677 9.11 -33.38 13.05
N HIS A 678 9.76 -34.31 12.35
CA HIS A 678 9.85 -34.32 10.90
C HIS A 678 8.46 -34.47 10.25
N GLY A 679 7.66 -35.44 10.67
CA GLY A 679 6.29 -35.59 10.17
C GLY A 679 5.38 -34.38 10.46
N LEU A 680 5.60 -33.70 11.60
CA LEU A 680 4.92 -32.44 11.92
C LEU A 680 5.37 -31.30 10.99
N LEU A 681 6.66 -31.20 10.70
CA LEU A 681 7.23 -30.24 9.75
C LEU A 681 6.66 -30.45 8.35
N LEU A 682 6.68 -31.67 7.82
CA LEU A 682 6.11 -32.03 6.51
C LEU A 682 4.64 -31.63 6.38
N CYS A 683 3.84 -31.83 7.44
CA CYS A 683 2.44 -31.40 7.47
C CYS A 683 2.29 -29.87 7.34
N GLU A 684 3.08 -29.09 8.09
CA GLU A 684 3.01 -27.63 8.02
C GLU A 684 3.60 -27.09 6.69
N VAL A 685 4.68 -27.69 6.17
CA VAL A 685 5.27 -27.37 4.85
C VAL A 685 4.27 -27.66 3.72
N HIS A 686 3.55 -28.78 3.76
CA HIS A 686 2.47 -29.06 2.79
C HIS A 686 1.36 -28.00 2.86
N VAL A 687 0.90 -27.66 4.08
CA VAL A 687 -0.11 -26.60 4.25
C VAL A 687 0.42 -25.28 3.69
N LEU A 688 1.69 -24.91 3.95
CA LEU A 688 2.31 -23.71 3.43
C LEU A 688 2.30 -23.69 1.90
N ARG A 689 2.74 -24.77 1.24
CA ARG A 689 2.72 -24.90 -0.24
C ARG A 689 1.29 -24.76 -0.79
N SER A 690 0.31 -25.42 -0.18
CA SER A 690 -1.10 -25.37 -0.62
C SER A 690 -1.76 -23.99 -0.48
N ARG A 691 -1.30 -23.15 0.45
CA ARG A 691 -1.85 -21.81 0.74
C ARG A 691 -1.20 -20.70 -0.06
N ALA A 692 0.10 -20.84 -0.31
CA ALA A 692 0.91 -19.95 -1.17
C ALA A 692 0.33 -19.85 -2.59
N ALA A 693 -0.22 -20.95 -3.11
CA ALA A 693 -0.86 -21.01 -4.41
C ALA A 693 -1.81 -19.82 -4.67
N LYS A 694 -1.45 -18.96 -5.63
CA LYS A 694 -2.19 -17.73 -6.00
C LYS A 694 -2.17 -16.61 -4.95
N LEU A 695 -1.12 -16.51 -4.11
CA LEU A 695 -0.85 -15.35 -3.25
C LEU A 695 0.25 -14.44 -3.86
N PHE A 696 1.27 -15.03 -4.47
CA PHE A 696 2.41 -14.35 -5.06
C PHE A 696 2.26 -14.17 -6.59
N PRO A 697 2.99 -13.23 -7.21
CA PRO A 697 3.26 -13.24 -8.65
C PRO A 697 4.02 -14.51 -9.06
N GLY A 698 3.85 -15.00 -10.29
CA GLY A 698 4.34 -16.34 -10.70
C GLY A 698 5.85 -16.58 -10.58
N GLU A 699 6.69 -15.54 -10.72
CA GLU A 699 8.14 -15.64 -10.53
C GLU A 699 8.50 -15.81 -9.04
N VAL A 700 7.98 -14.91 -8.19
CA VAL A 700 8.11 -14.96 -6.72
C VAL A 700 7.49 -16.24 -6.14
N GLU A 701 6.41 -16.75 -6.75
CA GLU A 701 5.79 -18.03 -6.37
C GLU A 701 6.76 -19.21 -6.56
N ARG A 702 7.61 -19.18 -7.60
CA ARG A 702 8.63 -20.22 -7.83
C ARG A 702 9.74 -20.15 -6.77
N GLU A 703 10.31 -18.96 -6.55
CA GLU A 703 11.35 -18.72 -5.52
C GLU A 703 10.86 -19.13 -4.12
N PHE A 704 9.60 -18.78 -3.79
CA PHE A 704 8.98 -19.20 -2.54
C PHE A 704 8.88 -20.73 -2.42
N PHE A 705 8.56 -21.44 -3.51
CA PHE A 705 8.53 -22.91 -3.50
C PHE A 705 9.92 -23.54 -3.42
N GLU A 706 10.96 -22.91 -3.97
CA GLU A 706 12.36 -23.34 -3.82
C GLU A 706 12.78 -23.24 -2.33
N ASP A 707 12.53 -22.10 -1.68
CA ASP A 707 12.77 -21.91 -0.24
C ASP A 707 11.97 -22.89 0.63
N VAL A 708 10.70 -23.12 0.31
CA VAL A 708 9.85 -24.06 1.07
C VAL A 708 10.20 -25.52 0.82
N ASN A 709 10.87 -25.84 -0.28
CA ASN A 709 11.45 -27.17 -0.51
C ASN A 709 12.76 -27.36 0.25
N GLU A 710 13.66 -26.37 0.30
CA GLU A 710 14.86 -26.42 1.15
C GLU A 710 14.47 -26.59 2.63
N LEU A 711 13.41 -25.91 3.07
CA LEU A 711 12.82 -26.06 4.41
C LEU A 711 12.26 -27.46 4.71
N GLY A 712 11.87 -28.21 3.68
CA GLY A 712 11.34 -29.57 3.80
C GLY A 712 12.41 -30.66 3.72
N ASP A 713 13.67 -30.32 3.42
CA ASP A 713 14.80 -31.25 3.40
C ASP A 713 15.38 -31.37 4.82
N ILE A 714 15.50 -32.60 5.31
CA ILE A 714 16.10 -32.90 6.64
C ILE A 714 17.62 -33.04 6.59
N SER A 715 18.20 -33.34 5.42
CA SER A 715 19.64 -33.60 5.28
C SER A 715 20.52 -32.37 5.56
N ILE A 716 19.93 -31.17 5.45
CA ILE A 716 20.59 -29.88 5.70
C ILE A 716 20.69 -29.47 7.19
N GLY A 717 19.98 -30.18 8.08
CA GLY A 717 20.00 -29.93 9.53
C GLY A 717 19.18 -28.73 10.03
N ILE A 718 18.80 -28.77 11.32
CA ILE A 718 17.85 -27.82 11.95
C ILE A 718 18.33 -26.36 11.90
N GLU A 719 19.62 -26.09 12.08
CA GLU A 719 20.16 -24.72 12.02
C GLU A 719 19.96 -24.06 10.65
N ARG A 720 20.10 -24.84 9.56
CA ARG A 720 19.93 -24.33 8.20
C ARG A 720 18.45 -24.16 7.89
N GLN A 721 17.59 -25.09 8.31
CA GLN A 721 16.13 -24.93 8.23
C GLN A 721 15.65 -23.65 8.95
N LEU A 722 16.17 -23.33 10.14
CA LEU A 722 15.85 -22.07 10.85
C LEU A 722 16.26 -20.83 10.05
N LYS A 723 17.44 -20.84 9.42
CA LYS A 723 17.89 -19.75 8.50
C LYS A 723 16.96 -19.61 7.29
N VAL A 724 16.46 -20.71 6.74
CA VAL A 724 15.46 -20.69 5.64
C VAL A 724 14.13 -20.08 6.11
N VAL A 725 13.63 -20.41 7.32
CA VAL A 725 12.43 -19.76 7.88
C VAL A 725 12.62 -18.25 8.02
N GLN A 726 13.81 -17.80 8.45
CA GLN A 726 14.14 -16.37 8.52
C GLN A 726 14.19 -15.72 7.14
N ARG A 727 14.84 -16.38 6.16
CA ARG A 727 14.86 -15.95 4.75
C ARG A 727 13.46 -15.78 4.19
N ILE A 728 12.57 -16.75 4.42
CA ILE A 728 11.17 -16.68 3.98
C ILE A 728 10.42 -15.51 4.63
N ARG A 729 10.58 -15.30 5.94
CA ARG A 729 9.93 -14.18 6.65
C ARG A 729 10.39 -12.81 6.12
N TRP A 730 11.68 -12.69 5.80
CA TRP A 730 12.28 -11.47 5.30
C TRP A 730 11.94 -11.22 3.82
N ALA A 731 12.32 -12.14 2.92
CA ALA A 731 12.18 -11.98 1.47
C ALA A 731 10.72 -11.82 1.03
N TYR A 732 9.79 -12.54 1.67
CA TYR A 732 8.36 -12.50 1.30
C TYR A 732 7.50 -11.64 2.24
N GLY A 733 8.11 -10.92 3.19
CA GLY A 733 7.42 -10.14 4.23
C GLY A 733 6.41 -9.13 3.68
N LYS A 734 6.74 -8.47 2.56
CA LYS A 734 5.88 -7.53 1.82
C LYS A 734 4.48 -8.09 1.48
N TRP A 735 4.40 -9.36 1.10
CA TRP A 735 3.14 -10.02 0.75
C TRP A 735 2.41 -10.61 1.97
N LEU A 736 3.07 -10.62 3.13
CA LEU A 736 2.58 -11.23 4.37
C LEU A 736 2.09 -10.17 5.38
N SER A 737 2.79 -9.05 5.54
CA SER A 737 2.54 -8.06 6.59
C SER A 737 2.97 -6.63 6.24
N LYS A 738 2.01 -5.70 6.28
CA LYS A 738 2.27 -4.26 6.12
C LYS A 738 3.05 -3.64 7.27
N ALA A 739 2.92 -4.18 8.48
CA ALA A 739 3.61 -3.66 9.65
C ALA A 739 5.12 -3.92 9.56
N ASP A 740 5.49 -5.10 9.03
CA ASP A 740 6.89 -5.48 8.86
C ASP A 740 7.53 -4.73 7.67
N GLU A 741 6.78 -4.48 6.59
CA GLU A 741 7.21 -3.58 5.50
C GLU A 741 7.47 -2.15 6.01
N VAL A 742 6.58 -1.59 6.83
CA VAL A 742 6.78 -0.26 7.45
C VAL A 742 7.97 -0.26 8.41
N ALA A 743 8.15 -1.30 9.22
CA ALA A 743 9.27 -1.40 10.16
C ALA A 743 10.63 -1.46 9.43
N ASP A 744 10.75 -2.30 8.40
CA ASP A 744 11.95 -2.41 7.58
C ASP A 744 12.31 -1.08 6.89
N LEU A 745 11.32 -0.41 6.30
CA LEU A 745 11.52 0.89 5.65
C LEU A 745 11.89 1.98 6.66
N LEU A 746 11.24 2.06 7.82
CA LEU A 746 11.58 3.05 8.85
C LEU A 746 12.99 2.85 9.41
N ASN A 747 13.40 1.61 9.69
CA ASN A 747 14.77 1.31 10.14
C ASN A 747 15.80 1.74 9.09
N SER A 748 15.55 1.43 7.81
CA SER A 748 16.46 1.76 6.71
C SER A 748 16.55 3.26 6.44
N VAL A 749 15.45 4.00 6.63
CA VAL A 749 15.44 5.47 6.52
C VAL A 749 16.11 6.12 7.74
N GLN A 750 16.01 5.52 8.93
CA GLN A 750 16.72 5.99 10.13
C GLN A 750 18.25 5.93 9.94
N GLU A 751 18.77 4.92 9.25
CA GLU A 751 20.19 4.82 8.89
C GLU A 751 20.68 5.97 7.99
N LEU A 752 19.79 6.66 7.27
CA LEU A 752 20.11 7.85 6.46
C LEU A 752 19.88 9.17 7.21
N ILE A 753 18.77 9.29 7.95
CA ILE A 753 18.38 10.54 8.63
C ILE A 753 19.27 10.83 9.85
N ILE A 754 19.67 9.82 10.63
CA ILE A 754 20.48 10.06 11.84
C ILE A 754 21.89 10.59 11.51
N PRO A 755 22.63 10.07 10.51
CA PRO A 755 23.87 10.69 10.07
C PRO A 755 23.71 12.11 9.52
N PHE A 756 22.60 12.40 8.82
CA PHE A 756 22.32 13.75 8.30
C PHE A 756 22.18 14.78 9.43
N ILE A 757 21.46 14.44 10.51
CA ILE A 757 21.35 15.29 11.70
C ILE A 757 22.70 15.37 12.42
N ARG A 758 23.38 14.25 12.62
CA ARG A 758 24.68 14.21 13.35
C ARG A 758 25.75 15.08 12.68
N ARG A 759 25.78 15.15 11.33
CA ARG A 759 26.72 16.02 10.60
C ARG A 759 26.57 17.50 10.97
N ALA A 760 25.37 17.96 11.33
CA ALA A 760 25.13 19.32 11.82
C ALA A 760 25.63 19.52 13.27
N ASP A 761 25.49 18.52 14.14
CA ASP A 761 26.05 18.55 15.50
C ASP A 761 27.58 18.60 15.48
N ASP A 762 28.21 17.83 14.58
CA ASP A 762 29.67 17.79 14.41
C ASP A 762 30.20 19.13 13.86
N GLU A 763 29.52 19.76 12.88
CA GLU A 763 29.89 21.10 12.41
C GLU A 763 29.67 22.21 13.45
N ALA A 764 28.64 22.08 14.31
CA ALA A 764 28.37 23.05 15.37
C ALA A 764 29.55 23.25 16.34
N ALA A 765 30.47 22.28 16.44
CA ALA A 765 31.70 22.43 17.22
C ALA A 765 32.71 23.42 16.60
N VAL A 766 32.76 23.52 15.27
CA VAL A 766 33.77 24.33 14.55
C VAL A 766 33.28 25.69 14.06
N LYS A 767 31.96 25.98 14.07
CA LYS A 767 31.41 27.23 13.52
C LYS A 767 32.09 28.50 14.05
N HIS A 768 32.56 28.48 15.30
CA HIS A 768 33.31 29.59 15.92
C HIS A 768 34.60 30.00 15.18
N THR A 769 35.14 29.15 14.32
CA THR A 769 36.28 29.46 13.47
C THR A 769 35.92 30.38 12.30
N GLY A 770 34.63 30.56 12.01
CA GLY A 770 34.12 31.26 10.82
C GLY A 770 34.07 30.39 9.55
N HIS A 771 34.42 29.11 9.63
CA HIS A 771 34.38 28.16 8.52
C HIS A 771 33.73 26.83 8.97
N GLY A 772 32.98 26.18 8.08
CA GLY A 772 32.56 24.79 8.24
C GLY A 772 33.72 23.80 8.11
N GLN A 773 33.51 22.53 8.48
CA GLN A 773 34.50 21.47 8.25
C GLN A 773 34.53 21.15 6.74
N SER A 774 35.59 21.53 6.05
CA SER A 774 35.80 21.13 4.64
C SER A 774 36.14 19.65 4.52
N GLY A 775 35.11 18.80 4.43
CA GLY A 775 35.23 17.43 3.96
C GLY A 775 35.22 17.33 2.43
N SER A 776 35.36 16.10 1.91
CA SER A 776 35.28 15.79 0.46
C SER A 776 33.93 16.09 -0.21
N SER A 777 32.92 16.46 0.57
CA SER A 777 31.54 16.74 0.14
C SER A 777 31.01 18.06 0.72
N GLY A 778 31.86 19.09 0.82
CA GLY A 778 31.47 20.44 1.25
C GLY A 778 31.06 20.56 2.71
N THR A 779 30.35 21.64 3.05
CA THR A 779 29.82 21.88 4.41
C THR A 779 28.55 21.08 4.68
N ALA A 780 28.22 20.84 5.95
CA ALA A 780 27.00 20.16 6.39
C ALA A 780 25.71 20.92 6.05
N LEU A 781 25.80 22.23 5.86
CA LEU A 781 24.67 23.13 5.64
C LEU A 781 23.95 22.87 4.31
N VAL A 782 24.67 22.85 3.18
CA VAL A 782 24.12 22.52 1.85
C VAL A 782 25.24 22.29 0.83
N GLU A 783 25.05 21.32 -0.07
CA GLU A 783 25.80 21.24 -1.34
C GLU A 783 25.08 22.09 -2.39
N SER A 784 25.46 23.36 -2.53
CA SER A 784 24.73 24.33 -3.37
C SER A 784 25.02 24.14 -4.87
N HIS A 785 23.95 24.09 -5.68
CA HIS A 785 23.96 23.96 -7.14
C HIS A 785 22.93 24.89 -7.77
N LYS A 786 23.14 25.34 -9.01
CA LYS A 786 22.10 26.10 -9.73
C LYS A 786 20.95 25.17 -10.13
N PRO A 787 19.71 25.67 -10.31
CA PRO A 787 18.57 24.82 -10.64
C PRO A 787 18.77 23.91 -11.87
N ALA A 788 19.41 24.42 -12.93
CA ALA A 788 19.70 23.66 -14.15
C ALA A 788 20.81 22.60 -13.99
N GLU A 789 21.64 22.71 -12.96
CA GLU A 789 22.65 21.72 -12.57
C GLU A 789 22.00 20.67 -11.67
N LEU A 790 21.25 21.11 -10.64
CA LEU A 790 20.55 20.23 -9.71
C LEU A 790 19.52 19.33 -10.39
N VAL A 791 18.78 19.83 -11.39
CA VAL A 791 17.86 18.99 -12.20
C VAL A 791 18.60 17.84 -12.90
N LYS A 792 19.84 18.07 -13.37
CA LYS A 792 20.67 17.03 -14.00
C LYS A 792 21.32 16.09 -12.99
N LEU A 793 21.60 16.57 -11.78
CA LEU A 793 22.19 15.78 -10.69
C LEU A 793 21.16 14.87 -10.00
N LEU A 794 19.90 15.29 -9.96
CA LEU A 794 18.78 14.49 -9.44
C LEU A 794 18.26 13.48 -10.46
N ASP A 795 18.24 13.84 -11.76
CA ASP A 795 17.69 13.04 -12.88
C ASP A 795 16.43 12.25 -12.49
N LEU A 796 15.46 12.95 -11.89
CA LEU A 796 14.33 12.32 -11.21
C LEU A 796 13.32 11.73 -12.21
N GLN A 797 13.60 10.49 -12.63
CA GLN A 797 12.70 9.69 -13.44
C GLN A 797 11.58 9.09 -12.59
N LEU A 798 10.33 9.16 -13.08
CA LEU A 798 9.16 8.51 -12.47
C LEU A 798 8.85 7.21 -13.24
N PRO A 799 9.26 6.03 -12.76
CA PRO A 799 9.19 4.80 -13.54
C PRO A 799 7.79 4.19 -13.58
N GLU A 800 7.40 3.57 -14.70
CA GLU A 800 6.15 2.80 -14.80
C GLU A 800 6.15 1.56 -13.90
N THR A 801 7.32 0.95 -13.67
CA THR A 801 7.53 -0.19 -12.78
C THR A 801 8.27 0.25 -11.53
N GLY A 802 7.69 0.04 -10.34
CA GLY A 802 8.28 0.51 -9.08
C GLY A 802 9.60 -0.21 -8.73
N GLY A 803 10.67 0.56 -8.52
CA GLY A 803 12.01 0.07 -8.17
C GLY A 803 12.22 -0.41 -6.72
N GLY A 804 11.14 -0.55 -5.94
CA GLY A 804 11.18 -1.09 -4.58
C GLY A 804 11.99 -0.26 -3.56
N LYS A 805 12.51 -0.95 -2.54
CA LYS A 805 13.23 -0.35 -1.40
C LYS A 805 14.51 0.37 -1.82
N THR A 806 15.31 -0.23 -2.69
CA THR A 806 16.60 0.33 -3.12
C THR A 806 16.42 1.69 -3.79
N ALA A 807 15.58 1.75 -4.84
CA ALA A 807 15.32 3.01 -5.55
C ALA A 807 14.69 4.10 -4.64
N LEU A 808 13.90 3.71 -3.64
CA LEU A 808 13.38 4.64 -2.63
C LEU A 808 14.52 5.22 -1.77
N LEU A 809 15.45 4.38 -1.29
CA LEU A 809 16.58 4.82 -0.49
C LEU A 809 17.56 5.68 -1.29
N ASP A 810 17.79 5.36 -2.57
CA ASP A 810 18.62 6.16 -3.48
C ASP A 810 18.06 7.58 -3.64
N VAL A 811 16.74 7.70 -3.88
CA VAL A 811 16.06 9.01 -3.96
C VAL A 811 16.11 9.75 -2.62
N ILE A 812 15.91 9.08 -1.48
CA ILE A 812 16.02 9.70 -0.16
C ILE A 812 17.46 10.20 0.09
N GLN A 813 18.48 9.43 -0.28
CA GLN A 813 19.87 9.83 -0.13
C GLN A 813 20.20 11.06 -0.98
N GLN A 814 19.71 11.13 -2.23
CA GLN A 814 19.86 12.32 -3.07
C GLN A 814 19.13 13.55 -2.49
N VAL A 815 17.89 13.37 -2.02
CA VAL A 815 17.12 14.45 -1.38
C VAL A 815 17.85 14.98 -0.15
N LEU A 816 18.38 14.11 0.72
CA LEU A 816 19.17 14.52 1.88
C LEU A 816 20.48 15.22 1.46
N LYS A 817 21.18 14.71 0.44
CA LYS A 817 22.46 15.27 -0.04
C LYS A 817 22.31 16.71 -0.55
N TYR A 818 21.28 16.98 -1.34
CA TYR A 818 21.10 18.26 -2.03
C TYR A 818 20.12 19.23 -1.33
N SER A 819 19.58 18.86 -0.17
CA SER A 819 18.73 19.75 0.65
C SER A 819 19.56 20.60 1.60
N VAL A 820 19.01 21.75 2.00
CA VAL A 820 19.56 22.53 3.12
C VAL A 820 19.31 21.78 4.43
N ASN A 821 20.37 21.49 5.16
CA ASN A 821 20.32 20.93 6.50
C ASN A 821 20.00 22.02 7.52
N THR A 822 18.72 22.22 7.80
CA THR A 822 18.26 23.25 8.74
C THR A 822 18.62 22.98 10.20
N TRP A 823 19.17 21.80 10.52
CA TRP A 823 19.75 21.49 11.84
C TRP A 823 21.13 22.11 12.04
N ASP A 824 21.79 22.50 10.94
CA ASP A 824 23.08 23.16 10.99
C ASP A 824 22.94 24.55 11.63
N GLN A 825 23.82 24.82 12.61
CA GLN A 825 23.83 26.09 13.34
C GLN A 825 24.05 27.32 12.46
N GLY A 826 24.66 27.16 11.28
CA GLY A 826 24.85 28.21 10.30
C GLY A 826 23.57 28.64 9.58
N PHE A 827 22.44 27.92 9.73
CA PHE A 827 21.15 28.32 9.16
C PHE A 827 20.48 29.43 10.01
N LEU A 828 20.68 30.68 9.60
CA LEU A 828 20.22 31.91 10.28
C LEU A 828 19.43 32.83 9.31
N ASP A 829 18.88 32.23 8.26
CA ASP A 829 18.37 32.89 7.05
C ASP A 829 16.89 33.28 7.19
N LYS A 830 16.03 32.35 7.64
CA LYS A 830 14.57 32.54 7.72
C LYS A 830 14.07 32.55 9.16
N LEU A 831 12.81 32.97 9.35
CA LEU A 831 12.10 32.98 10.64
C LEU A 831 11.65 31.58 11.10
N TYR A 832 12.42 30.54 10.76
CA TYR A 832 12.25 29.15 11.22
C TYR A 832 13.64 28.48 11.23
N ALA A 833 13.79 27.42 12.01
CA ALA A 833 15.00 26.62 12.11
C ALA A 833 14.73 25.16 11.70
N SER A 834 15.66 24.24 12.01
CA SER A 834 15.27 22.85 12.22
C SER A 834 14.08 22.73 13.16
N THR A 835 13.33 21.65 12.99
CA THR A 835 12.48 21.19 14.08
C THR A 835 13.35 20.58 15.19
N ASN A 836 12.71 19.98 16.19
CA ASN A 836 13.36 19.30 17.29
C ASN A 836 13.00 17.80 17.27
N PRO A 837 13.65 16.93 18.07
CA PRO A 837 13.40 15.49 18.04
C PRO A 837 11.93 15.10 18.26
N VAL A 838 11.21 15.82 19.12
CA VAL A 838 9.77 15.62 19.36
C VAL A 838 8.94 16.01 18.13
N GLY A 839 9.40 17.01 17.37
CA GLY A 839 8.84 17.38 16.07
C GLY A 839 8.89 16.23 15.07
N VAL A 840 10.04 15.57 14.92
CA VAL A 840 10.19 14.38 14.05
C VAL A 840 9.23 13.26 14.47
N VAL A 841 9.14 12.97 15.78
CA VAL A 841 8.19 12.00 16.33
C VAL A 841 6.73 12.39 16.05
N SER A 842 6.40 13.68 16.13
CA SER A 842 5.04 14.16 15.85
C SER A 842 4.63 13.99 14.39
N GLU A 843 5.56 14.19 13.44
CA GLU A 843 5.32 13.95 12.01
C GLU A 843 5.10 12.46 11.71
N LEU A 844 5.87 11.56 12.35
CA LEU A 844 5.69 10.11 12.24
C LEU A 844 4.30 9.65 12.76
N ILE A 845 3.85 10.19 13.90
CA ILE A 845 2.53 9.88 14.45
C ILE A 845 1.42 10.43 13.52
N LEU A 846 1.56 11.66 13.02
CA LEU A 846 0.60 12.25 12.08
C LEU A 846 0.51 11.46 10.77
N ALA A 847 1.65 11.00 10.23
CA ALA A 847 1.68 10.15 9.03
C ALA A 847 1.06 8.76 9.28
N THR A 848 1.26 8.21 10.48
CA THR A 848 0.68 6.91 10.88
C THR A 848 -0.85 6.98 11.03
N LEU A 849 -1.37 8.08 11.60
CA LEU A 849 -2.81 8.29 11.79
C LEU A 849 -3.52 8.70 10.49
N ASN A 850 -2.87 9.50 9.65
CA ASN A 850 -3.35 10.01 8.35
C ASN A 850 -4.84 10.43 8.35
N THR A 851 -5.29 11.06 9.43
CA THR A 851 -6.69 11.52 9.60
C THR A 851 -6.79 13.05 9.55
N ASN A 852 -8.02 13.51 9.37
CA ASN A 852 -8.39 14.87 9.03
C ASN A 852 -9.23 15.48 10.16
N VAL A 853 -8.83 16.63 10.70
CA VAL A 853 -9.46 17.26 11.88
C VAL A 853 -10.62 18.18 11.49
N HIS A 854 -11.65 17.56 10.91
CA HIS A 854 -12.85 18.23 10.39
C HIS A 854 -14.09 17.91 11.23
N VAL A 855 -14.34 16.63 11.48
CA VAL A 855 -15.41 16.14 12.37
C VAL A 855 -14.85 15.32 13.53
N TYR A 856 -15.50 15.37 14.68
CA TYR A 856 -15.07 14.68 15.89
C TYR A 856 -14.99 13.16 15.70
N GLN A 857 -15.97 12.56 15.00
CA GLN A 857 -16.08 11.10 14.85
C GLN A 857 -14.82 10.43 14.26
N VAL A 858 -14.12 11.10 13.34
CA VAL A 858 -12.94 10.53 12.63
C VAL A 858 -11.61 10.97 13.21
N SER A 859 -11.62 11.90 14.17
CA SER A 859 -10.41 12.51 14.74
C SER A 859 -10.51 12.83 16.26
N PRO A 860 -11.21 12.03 17.09
CA PRO A 860 -11.72 12.48 18.39
C PRO A 860 -10.61 12.95 19.35
N ALA A 861 -9.52 12.18 19.46
CA ALA A 861 -8.37 12.56 20.28
C ALA A 861 -7.68 13.84 19.77
N LEU A 862 -7.60 14.03 18.45
CA LEU A 862 -6.91 15.16 17.83
C LEU A 862 -7.74 16.44 17.92
N THR A 863 -9.07 16.33 17.81
CA THR A 863 -10.00 17.43 18.10
C THR A 863 -9.91 17.87 19.57
N VAL A 864 -9.89 16.94 20.53
CA VAL A 864 -9.72 17.27 21.96
C VAL A 864 -8.37 17.95 22.21
N ILE A 865 -7.29 17.40 21.64
CA ILE A 865 -5.95 18.00 21.71
C ILE A 865 -5.95 19.42 21.13
N GLU A 866 -6.55 19.63 19.97
CA GLU A 866 -6.60 20.95 19.35
C GLU A 866 -7.37 21.96 20.21
N LYS A 867 -8.59 21.65 20.66
CA LYS A 867 -9.35 22.54 21.55
C LYS A 867 -8.60 22.83 22.84
N ALA A 868 -7.92 21.84 23.43
CA ALA A 868 -7.11 22.03 24.63
C ALA A 868 -5.91 22.97 24.40
N ILE A 869 -5.16 22.77 23.31
CA ILE A 869 -4.00 23.59 22.96
C ILE A 869 -4.42 25.02 22.61
N THR A 870 -5.42 25.21 21.74
CA THR A 870 -5.83 26.55 21.31
C THR A 870 -6.47 27.32 22.46
N LYS A 871 -7.25 26.68 23.34
CA LYS A 871 -7.75 27.30 24.58
C LYS A 871 -6.61 27.65 25.56
N ARG A 872 -5.58 26.80 25.69
CA ARG A 872 -4.42 27.10 26.53
C ARG A 872 -3.61 28.29 25.98
N PHE A 873 -3.40 28.38 24.67
CA PHE A 873 -2.79 29.54 24.03
C PHE A 873 -3.64 30.80 24.18
N ALA A 874 -4.96 30.74 23.93
CA ALA A 874 -5.88 31.86 24.09
C ALA A 874 -5.82 32.44 25.52
N ASN A 875 -5.83 31.57 26.54
CA ASN A 875 -5.65 31.96 27.94
C ASN A 875 -4.31 32.69 28.20
N LEU A 876 -3.20 32.28 27.56
CA LEU A 876 -1.91 32.95 27.71
C LEU A 876 -1.94 34.39 27.18
N TYR A 877 -2.66 34.65 26.09
CA TYR A 877 -2.89 36.00 25.55
C TYR A 877 -3.97 36.79 26.31
N GLY A 878 -4.50 36.27 27.42
CA GLY A 878 -5.53 36.93 28.24
C GLY A 878 -6.97 36.74 27.77
N PHE A 879 -7.22 35.85 26.80
CA PHE A 879 -8.59 35.48 26.41
C PHE A 879 -9.12 34.39 27.34
N THR A 880 -9.63 34.78 28.52
CA THR A 880 -10.06 33.86 29.58
C THR A 880 -11.55 33.48 29.56
N GLY A 881 -12.26 33.77 28.45
CA GLY A 881 -13.68 33.48 28.30
C GLY A 881 -13.98 31.97 28.21
N PRO A 882 -15.21 31.51 28.55
CA PRO A 882 -15.55 30.09 28.51
C PRO A 882 -15.38 29.47 27.11
N HIS A 883 -15.71 30.23 26.06
CA HIS A 883 -15.57 29.83 24.66
C HIS A 883 -14.33 30.42 23.96
N ALA A 884 -13.34 30.88 24.73
CA ALA A 884 -12.05 31.30 24.18
C ALA A 884 -11.27 30.08 23.67
N GLY A 885 -10.57 30.25 22.55
CA GLY A 885 -9.88 29.16 21.87
C GLY A 885 -9.52 29.52 20.44
N GLY A 886 -9.43 28.50 19.58
CA GLY A 886 -8.98 28.66 18.20
C GLY A 886 -8.90 27.34 17.44
N PHE A 887 -8.30 27.38 16.25
CA PHE A 887 -8.00 26.22 15.42
C PHE A 887 -6.63 26.38 14.75
N SER A 888 -6.00 25.28 14.32
CA SER A 888 -4.77 25.34 13.52
C SER A 888 -5.03 25.62 12.04
N THR A 889 -4.10 26.32 11.39
CA THR A 889 -4.10 26.65 9.95
C THR A 889 -2.75 26.34 9.30
N GLN A 890 -2.73 26.20 7.97
CA GLN A 890 -1.56 25.95 7.14
C GLN A 890 -0.72 27.24 7.00
N GLY A 891 -0.02 27.58 8.09
CA GLY A 891 0.79 28.79 8.18
C GLY A 891 0.02 30.05 8.56
N GLY A 892 0.76 31.08 8.99
CA GLY A 892 0.21 32.35 9.47
C GLY A 892 -0.53 33.14 8.38
N SER A 893 -0.18 32.96 7.10
CA SER A 893 -0.96 33.55 6.00
C SER A 893 -2.39 33.01 5.96
N GLY A 894 -2.59 31.73 6.30
CA GLY A 894 -3.93 31.15 6.47
C GLY A 894 -4.65 31.66 7.72
N SER A 895 -3.91 31.93 8.81
CA SER A 895 -4.45 32.55 10.03
C SER A 895 -4.96 33.97 9.74
N ASN A 896 -4.16 34.81 9.08
CA ASN A 896 -4.53 36.19 8.76
C ASN A 896 -5.70 36.27 7.76
N LEU A 897 -5.71 35.39 6.73
CA LEU A 897 -6.84 35.26 5.81
C LEU A 897 -8.13 34.88 6.55
N SER A 898 -8.06 33.87 7.42
CA SER A 898 -9.22 33.43 8.21
C SER A 898 -9.68 34.53 9.18
N ALA A 899 -8.75 35.26 9.81
CA ALA A 899 -9.07 36.40 10.67
C ALA A 899 -9.82 37.51 9.92
N LEU A 900 -9.39 37.83 8.68
CA LEU A 900 -10.05 38.82 7.84
C LEU A 900 -11.46 38.38 7.39
N ILE A 901 -11.62 37.11 7.00
CA ILE A 901 -12.93 36.52 6.68
C ILE A 901 -13.85 36.57 7.90
N ILE A 902 -13.35 36.19 9.07
CA ILE A 902 -14.09 36.22 10.33
C ILE A 902 -14.51 37.65 10.69
N ALA A 903 -13.61 38.62 10.58
CA ALA A 903 -13.92 40.03 10.83
C ALA A 903 -15.04 40.55 9.92
N ARG A 904 -14.91 40.34 8.59
CA ARG A 904 -15.92 40.77 7.61
C ARG A 904 -17.26 40.09 7.87
N ASN A 905 -17.28 38.78 8.02
CA ASN A 905 -18.52 38.02 8.19
C ASN A 905 -19.16 38.22 9.58
N THR A 906 -18.41 38.72 10.58
CA THR A 906 -18.95 39.06 11.92
C THR A 906 -19.52 40.47 11.96
N LEU A 907 -18.81 41.46 11.41
CA LEU A 907 -19.24 42.86 11.39
C LEU A 907 -20.30 43.14 10.30
N TYR A 908 -20.23 42.42 9.17
CA TYR A 908 -21.09 42.58 8.00
C TYR A 908 -21.61 41.21 7.53
N PRO A 909 -22.51 40.55 8.29
CA PRO A 909 -22.92 39.16 8.04
C PRO A 909 -23.63 38.92 6.70
N ALA A 910 -24.30 39.93 6.14
CA ALA A 910 -24.87 39.88 4.78
C ALA A 910 -23.82 39.57 3.70
N THR A 911 -22.53 39.86 3.96
CA THR A 911 -21.46 39.56 3.00
C THR A 911 -21.21 38.07 2.78
N LYS A 912 -21.79 37.20 3.61
CA LYS A 912 -21.79 35.74 3.38
C LYS A 912 -22.69 35.32 2.21
N THR A 913 -23.75 36.08 1.91
CA THR A 913 -24.70 35.79 0.82
C THR A 913 -24.56 36.76 -0.35
N ASP A 914 -24.39 38.04 -0.06
CA ASP A 914 -24.58 39.13 -1.04
C ASP A 914 -23.25 39.64 -1.62
N GLY A 915 -22.13 39.02 -1.22
CA GLY A 915 -20.78 39.54 -1.47
C GLY A 915 -20.55 40.87 -0.73
N ASN A 916 -19.64 41.72 -1.19
CA ASN A 916 -19.34 42.97 -0.47
C ASN A 916 -20.48 44.02 -0.56
N GLY A 917 -21.52 43.80 -1.36
CA GLY A 917 -22.66 44.72 -1.50
C GLY A 917 -22.22 46.13 -1.92
N THR A 918 -22.70 47.14 -1.19
CA THR A 918 -22.29 48.55 -1.36
C THR A 918 -21.04 48.93 -0.55
N HIS A 919 -20.46 48.02 0.24
CA HIS A 919 -19.33 48.33 1.10
C HIS A 919 -18.00 48.35 0.33
N ASN A 920 -17.31 49.49 0.37
CA ASN A 920 -15.93 49.61 -0.07
C ASN A 920 -14.99 49.41 1.13
N PHE A 921 -14.83 48.15 1.56
CA PHE A 921 -14.03 47.82 2.75
C PHE A 921 -12.58 48.24 2.61
N VAL A 922 -11.99 48.74 3.70
CA VAL A 922 -10.57 49.08 3.80
C VAL A 922 -9.95 48.50 5.06
N ILE A 923 -8.73 47.97 4.92
CA ILE A 923 -7.93 47.34 5.98
C ILE A 923 -6.71 48.21 6.22
N PHE A 924 -6.31 48.37 7.47
CA PHE A 924 -5.10 49.08 7.87
C PHE A 924 -4.09 48.08 8.43
N THR A 925 -2.81 48.24 8.08
CA THR A 925 -1.73 47.44 8.65
C THR A 925 -0.44 48.25 8.74
N SER A 926 0.48 47.89 9.62
CA SER A 926 1.79 48.54 9.70
C SER A 926 2.49 48.51 8.33
N ALA A 927 3.23 49.55 7.97
CA ALA A 927 4.08 49.55 6.77
C ALA A 927 5.13 48.41 6.79
N HIS A 928 5.48 47.90 7.98
CA HIS A 928 6.30 46.71 8.19
C HIS A 928 5.50 45.42 8.44
N GLY A 929 4.17 45.47 8.25
CA GLY A 929 3.26 44.34 8.35
C GLY A 929 3.51 43.29 7.27
N HIS A 930 3.14 42.04 7.54
CA HIS A 930 3.40 40.94 6.62
C HIS A 930 2.47 41.00 5.38
N TYR A 931 3.03 40.77 4.19
CA TYR A 931 2.34 40.83 2.88
C TYR A 931 1.10 39.90 2.76
N SER A 932 0.89 38.99 3.71
CA SER A 932 -0.27 38.08 3.74
C SER A 932 -1.60 38.84 3.75
N PHE A 933 -1.66 40.03 4.36
CA PHE A 933 -2.89 40.84 4.32
C PHE A 933 -3.20 41.39 2.93
N GLU A 934 -2.20 41.70 2.10
CA GLU A 934 -2.44 42.10 0.73
C GLU A 934 -2.95 40.93 -0.11
N LYS A 935 -2.32 39.76 0.03
CA LYS A 935 -2.77 38.52 -0.61
C LYS A 935 -4.18 38.14 -0.15
N ALA A 936 -4.51 38.28 1.14
CA ALA A 936 -5.85 38.03 1.66
C ALA A 936 -6.88 39.01 1.09
N ALA A 937 -6.56 40.30 1.02
CA ALA A 937 -7.42 41.32 0.41
C ALA A 937 -7.66 41.07 -1.09
N GLN A 938 -6.66 40.57 -1.84
CA GLN A 938 -6.83 40.11 -3.22
C GLN A 938 -7.75 38.88 -3.28
N MET A 939 -7.48 37.85 -2.47
CA MET A 939 -8.21 36.57 -2.50
C MET A 939 -9.70 36.69 -2.17
N ILE A 940 -10.10 37.62 -1.28
CA ILE A 940 -11.51 37.80 -0.90
C ILE A 940 -12.22 38.96 -1.62
N GLY A 941 -11.57 39.54 -2.64
CA GLY A 941 -12.19 40.52 -3.53
C GLY A 941 -12.26 41.96 -3.01
N LEU A 942 -11.33 42.37 -2.13
CA LEU A 942 -11.17 43.78 -1.69
C LEU A 942 -10.16 44.55 -2.54
N GLY A 943 -9.11 43.85 -3.01
CA GLY A 943 -8.02 44.39 -3.84
C GLY A 943 -6.94 45.18 -3.06
N SER A 944 -5.71 45.20 -3.58
CA SER A 944 -4.56 45.83 -2.90
C SER A 944 -4.74 47.29 -2.55
N ARG A 945 -5.46 48.09 -3.36
CA ARG A 945 -5.74 49.52 -3.09
C ARG A 945 -6.63 49.78 -1.86
N ASN A 946 -7.15 48.72 -1.25
CA ASN A 946 -7.92 48.74 -0.02
C ASN A 946 -7.17 48.12 1.17
N LEU A 947 -5.87 47.81 1.01
CA LEU A 947 -4.94 47.70 2.11
C LEU A 947 -4.17 49.01 2.23
N VAL A 948 -4.28 49.68 3.38
CA VAL A 948 -3.59 50.94 3.67
C VAL A 948 -2.41 50.65 4.61
N PRO A 949 -1.15 50.82 4.14
CA PRO A 949 0.00 50.78 5.02
C PRO A 949 0.03 52.02 5.90
N VAL A 950 0.11 51.82 7.21
CA VAL A 950 0.22 52.87 8.23
C VAL A 950 1.69 53.15 8.50
N PRO A 951 2.13 54.41 8.47
CA PRO A 951 3.48 54.82 8.85
C PRO A 951 3.96 54.25 10.19
N VAL A 952 5.26 54.04 10.27
CA VAL A 952 5.96 53.52 11.45
C VAL A 952 6.97 54.54 11.97
N GLY A 953 7.32 54.45 13.25
CA GLY A 953 8.41 55.23 13.85
C GLY A 953 9.79 54.64 13.55
N ASP A 954 10.84 55.29 14.08
CA ASP A 954 12.24 54.87 13.95
C ASP A 954 12.53 53.48 14.57
N ASP A 955 11.70 53.05 15.52
CA ASP A 955 11.71 51.70 16.11
C ASP A 955 11.01 50.65 15.23
N GLY A 956 10.40 51.08 14.13
CA GLY A 956 9.63 50.26 13.20
C GLY A 956 8.23 49.86 13.68
N ALA A 957 7.71 50.46 14.76
CA ALA A 957 6.35 50.23 15.27
C ALA A 957 5.34 51.19 14.63
N MET A 958 4.09 50.74 14.43
CA MET A 958 2.99 51.55 13.86
C MET A 958 2.71 52.80 14.71
N LEU A 959 2.59 53.96 14.05
CA LEU A 959 2.20 55.22 14.69
C LEU A 959 0.67 55.33 14.83
N PRO A 960 0.09 55.33 16.06
CA PRO A 960 -1.37 55.36 16.24
C PRO A 960 -2.04 56.64 15.75
N THR A 961 -1.34 57.77 15.81
CA THR A 961 -1.81 59.06 15.29
C THR A 961 -2.04 58.99 13.77
N GLU A 962 -1.16 58.32 13.04
CA GLU A 962 -1.30 58.12 11.60
C GLU A 962 -2.37 57.06 11.27
N LEU A 963 -2.54 56.02 12.10
CA LEU A 963 -3.65 55.08 11.98
C LEU A 963 -5.00 55.83 12.04
N GLU A 964 -5.22 56.65 13.07
CA GLU A 964 -6.47 57.41 13.23
C GLU A 964 -6.69 58.39 12.07
N ARG A 965 -5.65 59.15 11.68
CA ARG A 965 -5.69 60.07 10.54
C ARG A 965 -6.08 59.37 9.23
N LEU A 966 -5.53 58.18 8.98
CA LEU A 966 -5.82 57.38 7.78
C LEU A 966 -7.22 56.75 7.82
N ILE A 967 -7.72 56.37 9.00
CA ILE A 967 -9.10 55.88 9.16
C ILE A 967 -10.11 57.00 8.86
N LEU A 968 -9.89 58.20 9.39
CA LEU A 968 -10.74 59.37 9.13
C LEU A 968 -10.75 59.71 7.63
N ALA A 969 -9.57 59.85 7.01
CA ALA A 969 -9.46 60.13 5.57
C ALA A 969 -10.13 59.06 4.69
N ALA A 970 -10.13 57.78 5.12
CA ALA A 970 -10.82 56.73 4.40
C ALA A 970 -12.35 56.81 4.54
N LYS A 971 -12.87 57.21 5.71
CA LYS A 971 -14.31 57.48 5.92
C LYS A 971 -14.78 58.66 5.08
N ASP A 972 -13.99 59.74 5.03
CA ASP A 972 -14.27 60.92 4.20
C ASP A 972 -14.30 60.58 2.70
N ALA A 973 -13.47 59.62 2.27
CA ALA A 973 -13.49 59.05 0.92
C ALA A 973 -14.60 58.00 0.68
N GLY A 974 -15.58 57.87 1.59
CA GLY A 974 -16.70 56.93 1.47
C GLY A 974 -16.33 55.46 1.60
N LYS A 975 -15.14 55.12 2.12
CA LYS A 975 -14.75 53.73 2.41
C LYS A 975 -15.30 53.25 3.74
N THR A 976 -15.29 51.94 3.95
CA THR A 976 -15.75 51.27 5.17
C THR A 976 -14.56 50.65 5.91
N PRO A 977 -13.98 51.31 6.93
CA PRO A 977 -12.94 50.72 7.77
C PRO A 977 -13.40 49.41 8.41
N LEU A 978 -12.69 48.32 8.11
CA LEU A 978 -13.09 46.96 8.49
C LEU A 978 -12.21 46.39 9.60
N LEU A 979 -10.90 46.42 9.40
CA LEU A 979 -9.92 45.74 10.25
C LEU A 979 -8.63 46.55 10.35
N VAL A 980 -8.02 46.56 11.54
CA VAL A 980 -6.62 46.92 11.73
C VAL A 980 -5.81 45.68 12.11
N ASN A 981 -4.69 45.46 11.40
CA ASN A 981 -3.69 44.45 11.73
C ASN A 981 -2.50 45.12 12.42
N ALA A 982 -2.36 44.88 13.72
CA ALA A 982 -1.19 45.21 14.51
C ALA A 982 -0.21 44.02 14.52
N THR A 983 1.09 44.29 14.47
CA THR A 983 2.13 43.28 14.30
C THR A 983 2.89 43.07 15.62
N ALA A 984 2.99 41.82 16.06
CA ALA A 984 3.86 41.42 17.17
C ALA A 984 5.10 40.70 16.60
N GLY A 985 6.19 41.45 16.46
CA GLY A 985 7.44 41.00 15.84
C GLY A 985 7.38 41.06 14.31
N SER A 986 7.64 42.25 13.74
CA SER A 986 7.70 42.44 12.28
C SER A 986 8.77 41.57 11.61
N THR A 987 8.60 41.28 10.31
CA THR A 987 9.41 40.26 9.60
C THR A 987 10.87 40.67 9.40
N VAL A 988 11.17 41.98 9.40
CA VAL A 988 12.51 42.52 9.16
C VAL A 988 13.15 43.01 10.44
N LEU A 989 12.52 43.97 11.14
CA LEU A 989 13.10 44.60 12.33
C LEU A 989 12.69 43.91 13.64
N GLY A 990 11.61 43.11 13.65
CA GLY A 990 11.06 42.50 14.86
C GLY A 990 10.39 43.49 15.82
N SER A 991 9.95 44.63 15.30
CA SER A 991 9.18 45.64 16.03
C SER A 991 7.83 45.09 16.52
N PHE A 992 7.29 45.69 17.58
CA PHE A 992 6.00 45.35 18.17
C PHE A 992 5.14 46.62 18.17
N ASP A 993 3.95 46.56 17.56
CA ASP A 993 3.03 47.70 17.49
C ASP A 993 2.37 48.00 18.85
N PRO A 994 2.02 49.26 19.16
CA PRO A 994 1.42 49.66 20.45
C PRO A 994 -0.05 49.21 20.58
N PHE A 995 -0.26 47.97 21.03
CA PHE A 995 -1.56 47.31 21.01
C PHE A 995 -2.67 48.03 21.82
N GLU A 996 -2.35 48.67 22.95
CA GLU A 996 -3.36 49.35 23.77
C GLU A 996 -3.96 50.59 23.08
N GLU A 997 -3.12 51.39 22.43
CA GLU A 997 -3.52 52.58 21.66
C GLU A 997 -4.29 52.19 20.40
N ILE A 998 -3.80 51.18 19.66
CA ILE A 998 -4.50 50.63 18.49
C ILE A 998 -5.87 50.05 18.88
N ALA A 999 -5.98 49.37 20.02
CA ALA A 999 -7.24 48.83 20.53
C ALA A 999 -8.26 49.90 20.97
N ALA A 1000 -7.80 51.11 21.31
CA ALA A 1000 -8.66 52.25 21.59
C ALA A 1000 -9.25 52.82 20.28
N ILE A 1001 -8.38 53.06 19.28
CA ILE A 1001 -8.76 53.57 17.95
C ILE A 1001 -9.67 52.58 17.20
N ALA A 1002 -9.36 51.28 17.24
CA ALA A 1002 -10.20 50.27 16.61
C ALA A 1002 -11.63 50.28 17.17
N ARG A 1003 -11.78 50.39 18.50
CA ARG A 1003 -13.09 50.47 19.17
C ARG A 1003 -13.82 51.78 18.90
N SER A 1004 -13.15 52.94 18.92
CA SER A 1004 -13.79 54.24 18.63
C SER A 1004 -14.34 54.31 17.20
N HIS A 1005 -13.87 53.43 16.31
CA HIS A 1005 -14.27 53.37 14.92
C HIS A 1005 -15.05 52.13 14.49
N GLY A 1006 -15.34 51.20 15.41
CA GLY A 1006 -16.13 50.00 15.14
C GLY A 1006 -15.41 48.92 14.31
N MET A 1007 -14.08 48.90 14.34
CA MET A 1007 -13.23 48.02 13.53
C MET A 1007 -12.79 46.78 14.32
N TRP A 1008 -12.54 45.69 13.60
CA TRP A 1008 -11.89 44.50 14.17
C TRP A 1008 -10.41 44.76 14.41
N MET A 1009 -9.89 44.40 15.59
CA MET A 1009 -8.44 44.39 15.85
C MET A 1009 -7.89 42.97 15.73
N HIS A 1010 -6.99 42.75 14.76
CA HIS A 1010 -6.19 41.54 14.68
C HIS A 1010 -4.75 41.82 15.14
N VAL A 1011 -4.15 40.88 15.86
CA VAL A 1011 -2.71 40.87 16.13
C VAL A 1011 -2.03 39.72 15.38
N ASP A 1012 -1.24 40.06 14.37
CA ASP A 1012 -0.32 39.12 13.73
C ASP A 1012 0.90 38.91 14.64
N GLY A 1013 0.77 37.94 15.54
CA GLY A 1013 1.86 37.40 16.35
C GLY A 1013 2.50 36.16 15.73
N ALA A 1014 2.44 35.98 14.40
CA ALA A 1014 3.02 34.82 13.73
C ALA A 1014 4.50 34.61 14.09
N TRP A 1015 5.26 35.68 14.34
CA TRP A 1015 6.65 35.61 14.80
C TRP A 1015 6.79 35.89 16.30
N GLY A 1016 6.50 37.11 16.74
CA GLY A 1016 6.72 37.56 18.11
C GLY A 1016 5.68 37.10 19.13
N GLY A 1017 4.55 36.50 18.72
CA GLY A 1017 3.53 36.02 19.67
C GLY A 1017 4.06 34.97 20.65
N SER A 1018 5.02 34.15 20.22
CA SER A 1018 5.67 33.13 21.07
C SER A 1018 6.36 33.70 22.31
N VAL A 1019 6.71 34.99 22.38
CA VAL A 1019 7.32 35.58 23.59
C VAL A 1019 6.40 35.56 24.82
N ILE A 1020 5.11 35.24 24.65
CA ILE A 1020 4.15 35.05 25.75
C ILE A 1020 4.57 33.96 26.75
N PHE A 1021 5.43 33.02 26.35
CA PHE A 1021 6.01 31.99 27.21
C PHE A 1021 7.12 32.50 28.14
N SER A 1022 7.75 33.64 27.84
CA SER A 1022 8.83 34.21 28.65
C SER A 1022 8.30 35.25 29.63
N GLU A 1023 8.60 35.05 30.92
CA GLU A 1023 8.36 36.03 32.00
C GLU A 1023 9.03 37.37 31.68
N LYS A 1024 10.26 37.35 31.13
CA LYS A 1024 11.05 38.53 30.80
C LYS A 1024 10.49 39.28 29.59
N GLN A 1025 10.06 38.56 28.54
CA GLN A 1025 9.75 39.15 27.23
C GLN A 1025 8.25 39.40 26.98
N ARG A 1026 7.33 38.75 27.72
CA ARG A 1026 5.88 38.90 27.51
C ARG A 1026 5.34 40.33 27.61
N HIS A 1027 6.08 41.25 28.26
CA HIS A 1027 5.71 42.66 28.32
C HIS A 1027 5.59 43.31 26.93
N LYS A 1028 6.30 42.78 25.91
CA LYS A 1028 6.20 43.19 24.50
C LYS A 1028 4.82 42.93 23.88
N LEU A 1029 3.97 42.12 24.54
CA LEU A 1029 2.60 41.82 24.13
C LEU A 1029 1.55 42.56 25.00
N LYS A 1030 1.96 43.59 25.76
CA LYS A 1030 1.05 44.41 26.56
C LYS A 1030 -0.06 44.99 25.67
N GLY A 1031 -1.32 44.72 26.04
CA GLY A 1031 -2.51 45.09 25.25
C GLY A 1031 -3.05 44.00 24.31
N VAL A 1032 -2.34 42.89 24.06
CA VAL A 1032 -2.81 41.82 23.13
C VAL A 1032 -4.18 41.23 23.52
N HIS A 1033 -4.48 41.18 24.82
CA HIS A 1033 -5.77 40.74 25.37
C HIS A 1033 -6.97 41.60 24.93
N LEU A 1034 -6.71 42.80 24.40
CA LEU A 1034 -7.73 43.70 23.84
C LEU A 1034 -8.08 43.36 22.39
N ALA A 1035 -7.22 42.64 21.65
CA ALA A 1035 -7.46 42.25 20.25
C ALA A 1035 -8.58 41.22 20.11
N ASP A 1036 -9.27 41.18 18.99
CA ASP A 1036 -10.40 40.27 18.75
C ASP A 1036 -9.95 38.91 18.23
N SER A 1037 -8.83 38.87 17.52
CA SER A 1037 -8.11 37.64 17.18
C SER A 1037 -6.59 37.81 17.15
N VAL A 1038 -5.87 36.71 17.41
CA VAL A 1038 -4.40 36.64 17.44
C VAL A 1038 -3.95 35.46 16.58
N ALA A 1039 -2.99 35.68 15.68
CA ALA A 1039 -2.26 34.62 15.00
C ALA A 1039 -0.95 34.31 15.73
N VAL A 1040 -0.54 33.03 15.79
CA VAL A 1040 0.79 32.61 16.30
C VAL A 1040 1.29 31.37 15.56
N ASN A 1041 2.57 31.32 15.22
CA ASN A 1041 3.16 30.18 14.51
C ASN A 1041 4.18 29.42 15.38
N PRO A 1042 3.77 28.34 16.08
CA PRO A 1042 4.71 27.43 16.73
C PRO A 1042 5.82 26.86 15.82
N HIS A 1043 5.61 26.79 14.50
CA HIS A 1043 6.67 26.36 13.55
C HIS A 1043 7.79 27.38 13.33
N LYS A 1044 7.68 28.59 13.90
CA LYS A 1044 8.74 29.59 13.89
C LYS A 1044 9.58 29.48 15.17
N MET A 1045 9.38 30.40 16.11
CA MET A 1045 10.21 30.54 17.33
C MET A 1045 10.22 29.31 18.25
N LEU A 1046 9.17 28.49 18.25
CA LEU A 1046 9.08 27.28 19.11
C LEU A 1046 9.62 26.00 18.44
N GLY A 1047 10.07 26.06 17.17
CA GLY A 1047 10.69 24.92 16.48
C GLY A 1047 9.76 23.73 16.20
N ALA A 1048 8.44 23.93 16.15
CA ALA A 1048 7.53 22.87 15.69
C ALA A 1048 7.74 22.59 14.17
N PRO A 1049 7.45 21.38 13.67
CA PRO A 1049 7.54 21.11 12.22
C PRO A 1049 6.60 22.00 11.41
N THR A 1050 7.06 22.47 10.25
CA THR A 1050 6.25 23.22 9.30
C THR A 1050 5.25 22.29 8.58
N THR A 1051 3.97 22.64 8.43
CA THR A 1051 3.26 23.81 8.99
C THR A 1051 2.82 23.58 10.44
N CYS A 1052 2.69 24.66 11.20
CA CYS A 1052 1.97 24.67 12.48
C CYS A 1052 1.63 26.12 12.88
N SER A 1053 0.40 26.58 12.61
CA SER A 1053 -0.06 27.94 12.92
C SER A 1053 -1.38 27.87 13.66
N LEU A 1054 -1.65 28.77 14.61
CA LEU A 1054 -2.89 28.83 15.36
C LEU A 1054 -3.54 30.19 15.17
N LEU A 1055 -4.83 30.21 14.82
CA LEU A 1055 -5.67 31.41 14.91
C LEU A 1055 -6.53 31.31 16.18
N LEU A 1056 -6.45 32.32 17.03
CA LEU A 1056 -7.05 32.38 18.36
C LEU A 1056 -8.05 33.54 18.43
N GLY A 1057 -9.10 33.39 19.24
CA GLY A 1057 -10.08 34.44 19.49
C GLY A 1057 -10.73 34.36 20.87
N LYS A 1058 -11.37 35.45 21.28
CA LYS A 1058 -12.07 35.58 22.57
C LYS A 1058 -13.33 34.70 22.69
N ASP A 1059 -14.02 34.45 21.57
CA ASP A 1059 -15.28 33.70 21.54
C ASP A 1059 -15.45 32.94 20.21
N LEU A 1060 -15.27 31.61 20.26
CA LEU A 1060 -15.42 30.73 19.10
C LEU A 1060 -16.83 30.74 18.49
N ARG A 1061 -17.86 31.22 19.19
CA ARG A 1061 -19.21 31.36 18.63
C ARG A 1061 -19.28 32.48 17.59
N GLN A 1062 -18.36 33.45 17.61
CA GLN A 1062 -18.19 34.39 16.50
C GLN A 1062 -17.57 33.70 15.29
N PHE A 1063 -16.51 32.92 15.50
CA PHE A 1063 -15.79 32.19 14.45
C PHE A 1063 -16.71 31.17 13.75
N HIS A 1064 -17.51 30.45 14.52
CA HIS A 1064 -18.57 29.58 14.03
C HIS A 1064 -19.57 30.36 13.17
N ARG A 1065 -20.25 31.38 13.70
CA ARG A 1065 -21.25 32.17 12.94
C ARG A 1065 -20.68 32.78 11.66
N ALA A 1066 -19.42 33.23 11.69
CA ALA A 1066 -18.73 33.79 10.55
C ALA A 1066 -18.50 32.78 9.41
N ASN A 1067 -18.17 31.52 9.72
CA ASN A 1067 -17.81 30.50 8.72
C ASN A 1067 -18.94 29.51 8.41
N THR A 1068 -19.79 29.18 9.38
CA THR A 1068 -20.78 28.11 9.30
C THR A 1068 -21.69 28.18 8.07
N LEU A 1069 -21.89 27.03 7.44
CA LEU A 1069 -22.82 26.81 6.33
C LEU A 1069 -23.59 25.51 6.61
N PRO A 1070 -24.91 25.45 6.41
CA PRO A 1070 -25.70 24.24 6.68
C PRO A 1070 -25.41 23.10 5.69
N ALA A 1071 -24.29 22.40 5.90
CA ALA A 1071 -23.81 21.28 5.11
C ALA A 1071 -24.24 19.94 5.75
N GLY A 1072 -25.51 19.56 5.55
CA GLY A 1072 -26.14 18.40 6.22
C GLY A 1072 -25.56 17.02 5.89
N TYR A 1073 -24.53 16.92 5.04
CA TYR A 1073 -23.77 15.69 4.79
C TYR A 1073 -22.57 15.50 5.74
N LEU A 1074 -22.18 16.55 6.48
CA LEU A 1074 -20.97 16.57 7.31
C LEU A 1074 -21.25 16.99 8.76
N PHE A 1075 -22.14 17.95 8.97
CA PHE A 1075 -22.50 18.45 10.29
C PHE A 1075 -23.90 17.96 10.66
N HIS A 1076 -24.03 17.26 11.78
CA HIS A 1076 -25.29 16.63 12.21
C HIS A 1076 -25.97 17.35 13.40
N GLY A 1077 -25.60 18.63 13.60
CA GLY A 1077 -26.10 19.49 14.68
C GLY A 1077 -25.07 19.68 15.78
N ALA A 1078 -25.12 20.82 16.47
CA ALA A 1078 -24.31 21.06 17.66
C ALA A 1078 -24.86 20.25 18.84
N ASP A 1079 -23.97 19.82 19.74
CA ASP A 1079 -24.38 19.17 20.99
C ASP A 1079 -25.20 20.15 21.87
N ALA A 1080 -26.00 19.58 22.78
CA ALA A 1080 -26.96 20.34 23.60
C ALA A 1080 -26.32 21.36 24.57
N ASP A 1081 -24.99 21.36 24.71
CA ASP A 1081 -24.20 22.29 25.52
C ASP A 1081 -23.71 23.53 24.73
N GLY A 1082 -23.88 23.55 23.40
CA GLY A 1082 -23.45 24.64 22.52
C GLY A 1082 -21.96 24.66 22.22
N GLU A 1083 -21.22 23.58 22.53
CA GLU A 1083 -19.81 23.45 22.16
C GLU A 1083 -19.64 22.91 20.72
N VAL A 1084 -18.72 23.52 19.97
CA VAL A 1084 -18.39 23.08 18.60
C VAL A 1084 -17.29 22.03 18.68
N TRP A 1085 -17.62 20.78 18.33
CA TRP A 1085 -16.66 19.67 18.24
C TRP A 1085 -16.26 19.34 16.80
N ASP A 1086 -17.13 19.62 15.83
CA ASP A 1086 -16.81 19.52 14.40
C ASP A 1086 -16.08 20.79 13.93
N LEU A 1087 -14.76 20.80 14.13
CA LEU A 1087 -13.92 21.98 13.97
C LEU A 1087 -13.88 22.56 12.55
N ALA A 1088 -14.29 21.81 11.52
CA ALA A 1088 -14.40 22.36 10.16
C ALA A 1088 -15.38 23.55 10.08
N ASP A 1089 -16.46 23.56 10.87
CA ASP A 1089 -17.46 24.64 10.83
C ASP A 1089 -16.97 25.97 11.47
N LEU A 1090 -15.77 25.96 12.07
CA LEU A 1090 -15.06 27.16 12.52
C LEU A 1090 -14.19 27.80 11.43
N THR A 1091 -14.01 27.15 10.27
CA THR A 1091 -12.97 27.51 9.30
C THR A 1091 -13.52 27.56 7.86
N PRO A 1092 -12.85 28.27 6.92
CA PRO A 1092 -13.19 28.20 5.50
C PRO A 1092 -12.70 26.90 4.81
N GLN A 1093 -12.26 25.89 5.56
CA GLN A 1093 -11.63 24.67 5.04
C GLN A 1093 -12.40 23.42 5.46
N CYS A 1094 -12.50 22.46 4.54
CA CYS A 1094 -12.99 21.11 4.84
C CYS A 1094 -11.84 20.20 5.31
N GLY A 1095 -10.87 19.90 4.42
CA GLY A 1095 -9.74 19.03 4.75
C GLY A 1095 -8.61 19.75 5.49
N ARG A 1096 -8.26 19.29 6.70
CA ARG A 1096 -7.28 19.95 7.57
C ARG A 1096 -6.41 18.97 8.34
N ARG A 1097 -5.11 19.26 8.41
CA ARG A 1097 -4.11 18.47 9.14
C ARG A 1097 -4.16 18.83 10.64
N PRO A 1098 -4.09 17.85 11.57
CA PRO A 1098 -4.11 18.11 13.01
C PRO A 1098 -2.75 18.62 13.54
N ASP A 1099 -2.30 19.77 13.01
CA ASP A 1099 -0.98 20.36 13.33
C ASP A 1099 -0.83 20.74 14.82
N SER A 1100 -1.94 20.89 15.56
CA SER A 1100 -1.95 21.10 17.02
C SER A 1100 -1.34 19.95 17.83
N LEU A 1101 -1.30 18.71 17.30
CA LEU A 1101 -0.63 17.58 17.95
C LEU A 1101 0.88 17.83 18.14
N LYS A 1102 1.52 18.49 17.16
CA LYS A 1102 2.95 18.83 17.20
C LYS A 1102 3.27 19.71 18.41
N VAL A 1103 2.40 20.69 18.65
CA VAL A 1103 2.48 21.62 19.78
C VAL A 1103 2.18 20.91 21.09
N ALA A 1104 1.20 20.00 21.10
CA ALA A 1104 0.87 19.22 22.30
C ALA A 1104 2.05 18.36 22.78
N LEU A 1105 2.64 17.55 21.89
CA LEU A 1105 3.75 16.66 22.24
C LEU A 1105 5.00 17.46 22.67
N SER A 1106 5.34 18.53 21.95
CA SER A 1106 6.48 19.37 22.30
C SER A 1106 6.25 20.18 23.58
N TRP A 1107 5.04 20.67 23.85
CA TRP A 1107 4.71 21.31 25.14
C TRP A 1107 4.70 20.30 26.29
N THR A 1108 4.21 19.07 26.09
CA THR A 1108 4.32 17.99 27.09
C THR A 1108 5.79 17.66 27.40
N TYR A 1109 6.69 17.75 26.42
CA TYR A 1109 8.11 17.42 26.58
C TYR A 1109 8.93 18.55 27.21
N TYR A 1110 8.82 19.79 26.70
CA TYR A 1110 9.63 20.94 27.18
C TYR A 1110 8.98 21.71 28.33
N GLY A 1111 7.65 21.64 28.47
CA GLY A 1111 6.88 22.49 29.38
C GLY A 1111 6.81 23.96 28.92
N ALA A 1112 5.94 24.74 29.56
CA ALA A 1112 5.88 26.19 29.30
C ALA A 1112 7.18 26.90 29.74
N GLU A 1113 7.77 26.45 30.85
CA GLU A 1113 9.03 26.97 31.39
C GLU A 1113 10.21 26.70 30.45
N GLY A 1114 10.29 25.51 29.85
CA GLY A 1114 11.34 25.20 28.87
C GLY A 1114 11.28 26.11 27.66
N TYR A 1115 10.08 26.39 27.12
CA TYR A 1115 9.91 27.41 26.09
C TYR A 1115 10.31 28.81 26.56
N GLY A 1116 9.94 29.21 27.78
CA GLY A 1116 10.36 30.49 28.37
C GLY A 1116 11.88 30.66 28.42
N ARG A 1117 12.61 29.64 28.91
CA ARG A 1117 14.08 29.63 28.95
C ARG A 1117 14.72 29.66 27.56
N MET A 1118 14.23 28.82 26.64
CA MET A 1118 14.70 28.78 25.24
C MET A 1118 14.53 30.13 24.53
N ILE A 1119 13.43 30.85 24.78
CA ILE A 1119 13.20 32.19 24.25
C ILE A 1119 14.16 33.21 24.89
N ASP A 1120 14.31 33.18 26.21
CA ASP A 1120 15.23 34.07 26.92
C ASP A 1120 16.68 33.94 26.42
N GLU A 1121 17.17 32.70 26.28
CA GLU A 1121 18.50 32.40 25.74
C GLU A 1121 18.67 32.92 24.29
N ALA A 1122 17.62 32.82 23.47
CA ALA A 1122 17.62 33.36 22.10
C ALA A 1122 17.71 34.90 22.09
N PHE A 1123 16.99 35.58 22.98
CA PHE A 1123 17.07 37.04 23.14
C PHE A 1123 18.46 37.47 23.64
N GLU A 1124 19.05 36.73 24.57
CA GLU A 1124 20.43 36.96 25.02
C GLU A 1124 21.46 36.73 23.90
N ALA A 1125 21.22 35.75 23.02
CA ALA A 1125 22.05 35.51 21.84
C ALA A 1125 21.88 36.60 20.75
N ALA A 1126 20.66 37.10 20.52
CA ALA A 1126 20.42 38.23 19.62
C ALA A 1126 21.08 39.53 20.13
N ALA A 1127 20.95 39.83 21.43
CA ALA A 1127 21.65 40.96 22.06
C ALA A 1127 23.18 40.79 22.02
N TYR A 1128 23.68 39.56 22.15
CA TYR A 1128 25.10 39.27 21.99
C TYR A 1128 25.60 39.59 20.57
N LEU A 1129 24.89 39.13 19.53
CA LEU A 1129 25.23 39.47 18.14
C LEU A 1129 25.18 40.98 17.89
N ALA A 1130 24.13 41.68 18.35
CA ALA A 1130 24.04 43.13 18.23
C ALA A 1130 25.25 43.84 18.88
N GLY A 1131 25.66 43.39 20.08
CA GLY A 1131 26.85 43.89 20.76
C GLY A 1131 28.19 43.52 20.13
N LEU A 1132 28.28 42.42 19.35
CA LEU A 1132 29.47 42.11 18.54
C LEU A 1132 29.57 43.06 17.34
N VAL A 1133 28.45 43.28 16.66
CA VAL A 1133 28.33 44.16 15.48
C VAL A 1133 28.61 45.61 15.88
N GLU A 1134 27.98 46.13 16.93
CA GLU A 1134 28.13 47.51 17.40
C GLU A 1134 29.56 47.86 17.83
N LYS A 1135 30.29 46.90 18.42
CA LYS A 1135 31.69 47.09 18.85
C LYS A 1135 32.69 47.06 17.68
N ASN A 1136 32.28 46.58 16.51
CA ASN A 1136 33.17 46.43 15.37
C ASN A 1136 32.91 47.54 14.34
N ARG A 1137 33.88 48.46 14.21
CA ARG A 1137 33.85 49.61 13.29
C ARG A 1137 33.59 49.26 11.82
N ASP A 1138 33.81 48.00 11.43
CA ASP A 1138 33.61 47.55 10.05
C ASP A 1138 32.12 47.28 9.76
N PHE A 1139 31.23 47.45 10.74
CA PHE A 1139 29.78 47.30 10.61
C PHE A 1139 29.01 48.55 11.02
N VAL A 1140 27.76 48.66 10.55
CA VAL A 1140 26.79 49.65 11.02
C VAL A 1140 25.51 48.93 11.43
N LEU A 1141 25.21 48.94 12.72
CA LEU A 1141 23.99 48.35 13.27
C LEU A 1141 22.75 49.16 12.84
N VAL A 1142 21.68 48.46 12.45
CA VAL A 1142 20.36 49.02 12.10
C VAL A 1142 19.34 48.71 13.19
N SER A 1143 19.41 47.53 13.81
CA SER A 1143 18.58 47.17 14.97
C SER A 1143 18.94 47.99 16.21
N GLN A 1144 17.99 48.16 17.13
CA GLN A 1144 18.28 48.59 18.49
C GLN A 1144 19.17 47.56 19.22
N ASN A 1145 19.91 47.99 20.24
CA ASN A 1145 20.63 47.12 21.17
C ASN A 1145 20.13 47.34 22.61
N PRO A 1146 19.46 46.36 23.26
CA PRO A 1146 19.14 45.02 22.75
C PRO A 1146 18.08 45.03 21.63
N PRO A 1147 18.12 44.06 20.69
CA PRO A 1147 17.12 43.94 19.63
C PRO A 1147 15.68 43.75 20.13
N PRO A 1148 14.66 44.24 19.40
CA PRO A 1148 13.26 44.12 19.83
C PRO A 1148 12.72 42.69 19.73
N CYS A 1149 13.26 41.87 18.81
CA CYS A 1149 13.04 40.43 18.68
C CYS A 1149 14.33 39.73 18.19
N LEU A 1150 14.28 38.45 17.83
CA LEU A 1150 15.47 37.61 17.59
C LEU A 1150 16.27 37.88 16.31
N GLN A 1151 15.87 38.84 15.48
CA GLN A 1151 16.56 39.19 14.24
C GLN A 1151 17.39 40.47 14.40
N VAL A 1152 18.65 40.42 13.96
CA VAL A 1152 19.62 41.51 14.07
C VAL A 1152 19.96 42.01 12.68
N CYS A 1153 19.71 43.31 12.47
CA CYS A 1153 19.86 43.97 11.19
C CYS A 1153 21.09 44.89 11.20
N PHE A 1154 21.96 44.78 10.20
CA PHE A 1154 23.18 45.58 10.08
C PHE A 1154 23.75 45.59 8.67
N TYR A 1155 24.62 46.54 8.37
CA TYR A 1155 25.45 46.55 7.17
C TYR A 1155 26.90 46.17 7.50
N TYR A 1156 27.60 45.56 6.54
CA TYR A 1156 29.06 45.50 6.54
C TYR A 1156 29.61 46.66 5.69
N ALA A 1157 30.36 47.56 6.32
CA ALA A 1157 30.74 48.86 5.78
C ALA A 1157 32.12 49.34 6.30
N PRO A 1158 33.23 48.60 6.03
CA PRO A 1158 34.58 48.90 6.55
C PRO A 1158 35.20 50.23 6.09
N ARG A 1159 34.53 50.96 5.18
CA ARG A 1159 34.92 52.30 4.71
C ARG A 1159 33.82 53.34 4.95
N GLY A 1160 32.89 53.06 5.88
CA GLY A 1160 31.61 53.76 6.00
C GLY A 1160 30.60 53.29 4.96
N LEU A 1161 29.34 53.67 5.17
CA LEU A 1161 28.25 53.38 4.24
C LEU A 1161 28.32 54.29 3.01
N SER A 1162 27.98 53.75 1.84
CA SER A 1162 27.86 54.56 0.63
C SER A 1162 26.54 55.31 0.61
N GLU A 1163 26.56 56.57 0.19
CA GLU A 1163 25.35 57.34 -0.18
C GLU A 1163 24.64 56.82 -1.44
N VAL A 1164 25.23 55.85 -2.15
CA VAL A 1164 24.62 55.17 -3.32
C VAL A 1164 24.10 53.81 -2.86
N PRO A 1165 22.77 53.61 -2.68
CA PRO A 1165 22.19 52.40 -2.11
C PRO A 1165 22.61 51.11 -2.81
N GLU A 1166 22.74 51.14 -4.15
CA GLU A 1166 23.09 49.98 -4.97
C GLU A 1166 24.47 49.41 -4.63
N LYS A 1167 25.40 50.25 -4.15
CA LYS A 1167 26.74 49.80 -3.72
C LYS A 1167 26.66 49.00 -2.42
N ASN A 1168 25.85 49.46 -1.46
CA ASN A 1168 25.64 48.74 -0.20
C ASN A 1168 24.88 47.43 -0.47
N THR A 1169 23.85 47.47 -1.33
CA THR A 1169 23.14 46.27 -1.80
C THR A 1169 24.08 45.25 -2.43
N LYS A 1170 24.97 45.68 -3.34
CA LYS A 1170 25.94 44.80 -3.99
C LYS A 1170 26.95 44.20 -3.00
N ALA A 1171 27.40 44.99 -2.02
CA ALA A 1171 28.30 44.50 -0.97
C ALA A 1171 27.62 43.43 -0.09
N THR A 1172 26.43 43.74 0.45
CA THR A 1172 25.66 42.80 1.28
C THR A 1172 25.33 41.51 0.51
N ALA A 1173 24.83 41.61 -0.72
CA ALA A 1173 24.48 40.45 -1.54
C ALA A 1173 25.70 39.58 -1.87
N GLY A 1174 26.83 40.18 -2.25
CA GLY A 1174 28.07 39.44 -2.56
C GLY A 1174 28.67 38.72 -1.35
N VAL A 1175 28.52 39.27 -0.15
CA VAL A 1175 28.91 38.57 1.09
C VAL A 1175 27.94 37.43 1.40
N VAL A 1176 26.62 37.66 1.30
CA VAL A 1176 25.59 36.63 1.51
C VAL A 1176 25.80 35.42 0.60
N GLU A 1177 26.08 35.64 -0.69
CA GLU A 1177 26.39 34.57 -1.65
C GLU A 1177 27.61 33.74 -1.22
N LYS A 1178 28.70 34.41 -0.82
CA LYS A 1178 29.93 33.75 -0.36
C LYS A 1178 29.80 33.05 1.00
N LEU A 1179 28.89 33.48 1.89
CA LEU A 1179 28.70 32.88 3.22
C LEU A 1179 28.29 31.40 3.17
N VAL A 1180 27.53 31.00 2.14
CA VAL A 1180 27.08 29.61 1.96
C VAL A 1180 28.28 28.66 1.87
N HIS A 1181 29.34 29.05 1.16
CA HIS A 1181 30.58 28.27 1.07
C HIS A 1181 31.40 28.23 2.37
N ARG A 1182 31.15 29.15 3.31
CA ARG A 1182 31.71 29.10 4.67
C ARG A 1182 30.85 28.31 5.67
N GLY A 1183 29.70 27.80 5.24
CA GLY A 1183 28.77 27.05 6.08
C GLY A 1183 27.84 27.94 6.92
N PHE A 1184 27.45 29.10 6.38
CA PHE A 1184 26.44 29.99 6.95
C PHE A 1184 25.41 30.41 5.88
N MET A 1185 24.13 30.52 6.26
CA MET A 1185 23.06 31.06 5.42
C MET A 1185 22.39 32.20 6.17
N VAL A 1186 22.37 33.38 5.56
CA VAL A 1186 21.83 34.63 6.12
C VAL A 1186 21.13 35.39 5.01
N ASP A 1187 19.94 35.92 5.29
CA ASP A 1187 19.14 36.68 4.32
C ASP A 1187 19.49 38.17 4.37
N HIS A 1188 19.06 38.93 3.37
CA HIS A 1188 19.18 40.39 3.38
C HIS A 1188 17.83 41.06 3.10
N ALA A 1189 17.58 42.18 3.77
CA ALA A 1189 16.35 42.97 3.61
C ALA A 1189 16.65 44.34 2.98
N PRO A 1190 15.72 44.93 2.21
CA PRO A 1190 15.88 46.27 1.68
C PRO A 1190 15.78 47.33 2.78
N GLY A 1191 16.51 48.43 2.62
CA GLY A 1191 16.45 49.62 3.46
C GLY A 1191 16.79 50.88 2.67
N GLU A 1192 16.63 52.04 3.30
CA GLU A 1192 16.81 53.36 2.66
C GLU A 1192 18.21 53.56 2.07
N ARG A 1193 19.24 53.00 2.73
CA ARG A 1193 20.63 53.00 2.24
C ARG A 1193 21.02 51.70 1.54
N GLY A 1194 20.06 50.96 0.97
CA GLY A 1194 20.27 49.70 0.26
C GLY A 1194 20.04 48.47 1.16
N ASN A 1195 20.39 47.28 0.66
CA ASN A 1195 20.14 46.05 1.41
C ASN A 1195 21.12 45.86 2.57
N PHE A 1196 20.59 45.45 3.71
CA PHE A 1196 21.33 45.09 4.93
C PHE A 1196 21.13 43.62 5.29
N PHE A 1197 22.06 43.02 6.03
CA PHE A 1197 21.92 41.66 6.56
C PHE A 1197 20.77 41.59 7.55
N ARG A 1198 19.94 40.56 7.47
CA ARG A 1198 18.92 40.22 8.47
C ARG A 1198 19.23 38.83 9.03
N VAL A 1199 20.11 38.78 10.03
CA VAL A 1199 20.47 37.53 10.72
C VAL A 1199 19.34 37.17 11.69
N VAL A 1200 18.74 35.99 11.53
CA VAL A 1200 17.71 35.48 12.45
C VAL A 1200 18.34 34.51 13.43
N VAL A 1201 18.38 34.88 14.72
CA VAL A 1201 18.80 34.00 15.80
C VAL A 1201 17.65 33.08 16.18
N ASN A 1202 17.96 31.80 16.40
CA ASN A 1202 16.99 30.76 16.75
C ASN A 1202 17.18 30.31 18.21
N VAL A 1203 16.17 29.65 18.78
CA VAL A 1203 16.18 29.15 20.18
C VAL A 1203 17.22 28.06 20.49
N GLN A 1204 18.04 27.69 19.51
CA GLN A 1204 19.15 26.73 19.65
C GLN A 1204 20.49 27.34 19.20
N THR A 1205 20.55 28.62 18.81
CA THR A 1205 21.75 29.26 18.25
C THR A 1205 22.79 29.52 19.35
N ARG A 1206 23.97 28.88 19.21
CA ARG A 1206 25.09 29.04 20.16
C ARG A 1206 25.85 30.35 19.93
N LYS A 1207 26.35 30.98 21.01
CA LYS A 1207 27.17 32.21 20.92
C LYS A 1207 28.40 32.07 20.01
N GLY A 1208 29.11 30.94 20.10
CA GLY A 1208 30.23 30.63 19.22
C GLY A 1208 29.87 30.63 17.72
N THR A 1209 28.65 30.28 17.34
CA THR A 1209 28.17 30.39 15.95
C THR A 1209 28.11 31.85 15.50
N LEU A 1210 27.72 32.76 16.40
CA LEU A 1210 27.61 34.20 16.14
C LEU A 1210 28.99 34.86 16.03
N ASP A 1211 29.94 34.48 16.90
CA ASP A 1211 31.35 34.86 16.80
C ASP A 1211 31.92 34.45 15.42
N GLY A 1212 31.64 33.20 15.02
CA GLY A 1212 32.01 32.64 13.73
C GLY A 1212 31.41 33.41 12.55
N LEU A 1213 30.12 33.74 12.60
CA LEU A 1213 29.43 34.48 11.54
C LEU A 1213 30.04 35.88 11.33
N VAL A 1214 30.25 36.63 12.42
CA VAL A 1214 30.86 37.98 12.34
C VAL A 1214 32.25 37.90 11.74
N LYS A 1215 33.06 36.91 12.15
CA LYS A 1215 34.38 36.66 11.56
C LYS A 1215 34.27 36.30 10.06
N ALA A 1216 33.37 35.39 9.69
CA ALA A 1216 33.17 34.97 8.31
C ALA A 1216 32.81 36.15 7.39
N ILE A 1217 31.93 37.06 7.84
CA ILE A 1217 31.58 38.28 7.10
C ILE A 1217 32.81 39.19 6.92
N VAL A 1218 33.59 39.41 8.00
CA VAL A 1218 34.80 40.25 7.94
C VAL A 1218 35.88 39.66 7.04
N ASP A 1219 36.06 38.34 7.03
CA ASP A 1219 37.07 37.68 6.20
C ASP A 1219 36.64 37.64 4.73
N ILE A 1220 35.39 37.28 4.43
CA ILE A 1220 34.80 37.42 3.08
C ILE A 1220 34.88 38.86 2.58
N GLY A 1221 34.66 39.84 3.46
CA GLY A 1221 34.67 41.26 3.13
C GLY A 1221 36.05 41.83 2.74
N LYS A 1222 37.12 41.06 2.96
CA LYS A 1222 38.48 41.36 2.49
C LYS A 1222 38.83 40.69 1.15
N GLU A 1223 38.01 39.72 0.70
CA GLU A 1223 38.18 38.89 -0.50
C GLU A 1223 37.43 39.45 -1.72
#